data_AF-A0A9W9XJN5-F1
#
_entry.id   AF-A0A9W9XJN5-F1
#
_cell.length_a   1.000
_cell.length_b   1.000
_cell.length_c   1.000
_cell.angle_alpha   90.00
_cell.angle_beta   90.00
_cell.angle_gamma   90.00
#
_symmetry.space_group_name_H-M   'P 1'
#
loop_
_entity.id
_entity.type
_entity.pdbx_description
1 polymer ?
#
loop_
_entity_poly.entity_id
_entity_poly.type
_entity_poly.pdbx_seq_one_letter_code
_entity_poly.pdbx_strand_id
1 'polypeptide(L)'
;MTTIKFGERNSRSQVGINNGVINIGAEQLELRPDPLSIVPVPHDPDFVSRDDLLDRISRQSSVPGSRIVLVGLGGVGKTRLAVEYCHQVREQSPDTWVFWVHASNAARCEESLRDIAERTKIPGRRDRNSNIFQLFGNWLQDGKIGEWILVLDNLDDDELLRKPLVTGTEDEASTQNRTSTQPPLKYLLESSNGSIIVTSRNRRVALEIAGHMKNLIDVQPMIIDEAIVLLQKKLDCGIEREDLVRLVEELEFMPLAIVQAASYITHHSSRCSVSQYLEKLRQSDRQTIKLLHHEGYHTHRDWEAKNSILLTWQISFDYIRRTRQSAADLLSLMSFFDRQGIPEELLRVQSIDENHGASGSPKEIVDSSSEEDTDSSSEDDLDDDFETDINTLKDYSFIAISESSMIFTMHRLVQLTVRTWLKTHGQDEERKERFISNLYAKFPTGEYGNWERCRSLFPHVKSAISNRPKSTDSRQNWATLLYRGAWYAGAYGNISDSREMAYLSRKERMKINGAEDEKTLDSTAILAQGFRLEGRWKEAEQLEVQVMETRMTKLGVDHPSTLTSMANLASTYRNQGRWEEAEQLEVQVMETRMTKLGVDHPSTLTSMANLASTYWNQGRWEEAEQLFIQVIETSKTKLGVDHPDTLTSMANLASTYRNQGRWEEAEQLEVQVMETSKMKLGVDHPSTLTSMANLASTYWNQGRWEEAEQLFIQVIETSKTKLGVDHPDTLTSMANLASTYRNQGRWEEAEQLEVQVMETSKMKLGVDHPSTLTSMANLASTYWNQGRWEEAEQLFIQVIETSKTKLGVDHPDTLTSMANLASTYRNQGRWEEAEQLEVQVMETSKMKLGVDHPSTLTSMANLASTYWNQGRWEEAEQLFIQVIETSKTKLGVDHPDTLTSMANLASTYRNQGRWEEAEQLEVQVMETRKTKLGVDHPSTLTSMANLASTYQNQGRWEEAKQLEVQVMETRMTKLGVDHPSTLTSMANLASTYRNQGRWEEAEQLEVQVMETRKTKLGVDHPRPMGRGGAALYTGYRDEQDEARRGPS
;
A
#
# COMPACT_ATOMS: atom_id res chain seq x y z
N MET A 1 -14.47 -12.24 37.29
CA MET A 1 -13.42 -11.66 36.44
C MET A 1 -12.34 -12.71 36.29
N THR A 2 -12.25 -13.32 35.12
CA THR A 2 -11.40 -14.50 34.91
C THR A 2 -10.75 -14.32 33.55
N THR A 3 -9.46 -14.01 33.54
CA THR A 3 -8.67 -13.72 32.35
C THR A 3 -8.36 -15.03 31.62
N ILE A 4 -9.12 -15.33 30.57
CA ILE A 4 -8.91 -16.54 29.75
C ILE A 4 -7.75 -16.27 28.78
N LYS A 5 -6.56 -16.80 29.10
CA LYS A 5 -5.47 -16.92 28.15
C LYS A 5 -5.77 -18.07 27.18
N PHE A 6 -5.84 -17.77 25.88
CA PHE A 6 -5.93 -18.81 24.86
C PHE A 6 -4.54 -19.37 24.52
N GLY A 7 -4.46 -20.69 24.35
CA GLY A 7 -3.20 -21.42 24.26
C GLY A 7 -2.51 -21.29 22.90
N GLU A 8 -1.19 -21.24 22.92
CA GLU A 8 -0.34 -21.31 21.72
C GLU A 8 -0.47 -22.68 21.02
N ARG A 9 -0.23 -22.69 19.70
CA ARG A 9 -0.24 -23.85 18.77
C ARG A 9 -1.62 -24.33 18.32
N ASN A 10 -2.22 -23.62 17.35
CA ASN A 10 -2.73 -24.22 16.08
C ASN A 10 -3.36 -23.14 15.18
N SER A 11 -2.58 -22.58 14.25
CA SER A 11 -3.06 -21.64 13.24
C SER A 11 -2.32 -21.82 11.91
N ARG A 12 -2.33 -23.05 11.41
CA ARG A 12 -2.07 -23.35 10.00
C ARG A 12 -3.38 -23.82 9.37
N SER A 13 -3.94 -23.00 8.50
CA SER A 13 -4.92 -23.31 7.43
C SER A 13 -5.42 -21.97 6.90
N GLN A 14 -4.82 -21.46 5.82
CA GLN A 14 -5.31 -20.21 5.22
C GLN A 14 -6.55 -20.53 4.37
N VAL A 15 -7.74 -20.33 4.93
CA VAL A 15 -8.88 -19.92 4.07
C VAL A 15 -8.47 -18.64 3.37
N GLY A 16 -8.90 -18.44 2.12
CA GLY A 16 -8.50 -17.24 1.37
C GLY A 16 -8.83 -15.95 2.13
N ILE A 17 -7.80 -15.27 2.65
CA ILE A 17 -7.93 -13.96 3.31
C ILE A 17 -7.36 -12.90 2.39
N ASN A 18 -8.19 -11.92 2.02
CA ASN A 18 -7.75 -10.60 1.57
C ASN A 18 -7.16 -9.87 2.78
N ASN A 19 -5.84 -9.60 2.75
CA ASN A 19 -5.10 -9.08 3.89
C ASN A 19 -4.85 -7.55 3.79
N GLY A 20 -5.19 -6.83 4.86
CA GLY A 20 -4.67 -5.50 5.21
C GLY A 20 -5.21 -5.10 6.58
N VAL A 21 -4.38 -4.71 7.55
CA VAL A 21 -4.78 -4.72 8.99
C VAL A 21 -3.88 -3.91 10.02
N ILE A 22 -3.82 -2.55 10.05
CA ILE A 22 -3.48 -1.57 11.19
C ILE A 22 -2.91 -0.23 10.63
N ASN A 23 -3.52 0.97 10.75
CA ASN A 23 -3.74 1.94 11.88
C ASN A 23 -2.46 2.70 12.35
N ILE A 24 -2.36 3.95 12.82
CA ILE A 24 -3.22 5.05 13.40
C ILE A 24 -3.25 6.27 12.42
N GLY A 25 -4.07 7.35 12.47
CA GLY A 25 -5.24 7.82 13.26
C GLY A 25 -6.01 8.96 12.52
N ALA A 26 -7.20 9.42 12.97
CA ALA A 26 -7.99 10.52 12.34
C ALA A 26 -8.00 11.81 13.18
N GLU A 27 -8.04 13.01 12.58
CA GLU A 27 -8.01 14.30 13.30
C GLU A 27 -9.26 15.12 13.01
N GLN A 28 -9.86 15.67 14.06
CA GLN A 28 -10.82 16.76 13.95
C GLN A 28 -10.09 18.04 13.53
N LEU A 29 -10.85 19.05 13.08
CA LEU A 29 -10.30 20.38 12.77
C LEU A 29 -9.86 21.09 14.06
N GLU A 30 -8.65 20.76 14.52
CA GLU A 30 -8.02 21.39 15.66
C GLU A 30 -7.45 22.77 15.29
N LEU A 31 -7.45 23.68 16.27
CA LEU A 31 -6.91 25.02 16.12
C LEU A 31 -5.44 24.96 15.70
N ARG A 32 -5.05 25.86 14.78
CA ARG A 32 -3.68 25.94 14.26
C ARG A 32 -2.69 26.07 15.43
N PRO A 33 -1.66 25.21 15.52
CA PRO A 33 -0.64 25.36 16.56
C PRO A 33 0.18 26.63 16.32
N ASP A 34 0.63 27.25 17.41
CA ASP A 34 1.62 28.31 17.38
C ASP A 34 2.93 27.81 16.72
N PRO A 35 3.79 28.69 16.18
CA PRO A 35 4.99 28.29 15.45
C PRO A 35 5.86 27.31 16.23
N LEU A 36 6.11 26.13 15.67
CA LEU A 36 6.88 25.06 16.31
C LEU A 36 8.36 25.09 15.88
N SER A 37 9.23 24.67 16.80
CA SER A 37 10.64 24.36 16.55
C SER A 37 10.88 22.88 16.78
N ILE A 38 11.29 22.15 15.74
CA ILE A 38 11.55 20.70 15.79
C ILE A 38 13.05 20.50 15.61
N VAL A 39 13.85 20.94 16.57
CA VAL A 39 15.32 20.78 16.55
C VAL A 39 15.69 19.55 17.40
N PRO A 40 16.30 18.49 16.82
CA PRO A 40 16.43 17.18 17.46
C PRO A 40 17.50 17.09 18.55
N VAL A 41 18.18 18.20 18.88
CA VAL A 41 19.27 18.24 19.86
C VAL A 41 19.14 19.50 20.73
N PRO A 42 19.23 19.39 22.07
CA PRO A 42 19.31 20.54 22.96
C PRO A 42 20.47 21.48 22.62
N HIS A 43 20.34 22.75 23.02
CA HIS A 43 21.40 23.75 23.00
C HIS A 43 22.64 23.25 23.76
N ASP A 44 23.85 23.46 23.22
CA ASP A 44 25.11 23.14 23.93
C ASP A 44 25.49 24.35 24.81
N PRO A 45 25.53 24.24 26.15
CA PRO A 45 26.11 25.32 26.96
C PRO A 45 27.59 25.58 26.58
N ASP A 46 28.26 24.55 26.07
CA ASP A 46 29.67 24.62 25.70
C ASP A 46 29.90 24.93 24.22
N PHE A 47 28.86 25.34 23.48
CA PHE A 47 29.03 25.71 22.07
C PHE A 47 30.05 26.84 21.94
N VAL A 48 30.90 26.77 20.92
CA VAL A 48 31.83 27.84 20.58
C VAL A 48 31.34 28.50 19.32
N SER A 49 30.88 29.74 19.49
CA SER A 49 30.38 30.54 18.39
C SER A 49 31.46 30.74 17.33
N ARG A 50 31.05 30.56 16.08
CA ARG A 50 31.85 30.86 14.90
C ARG A 50 31.21 32.05 14.23
N ASP A 51 31.35 33.22 14.86
CA ASP A 51 30.55 34.42 14.54
C ASP A 51 30.59 34.74 13.04
N ASP A 52 31.76 34.70 12.40
CA ASP A 52 31.92 34.89 10.95
C ASP A 52 31.07 33.93 10.08
N LEU A 53 30.84 32.69 10.53
CA LEU A 53 30.01 31.73 9.83
C LEU A 53 28.52 31.92 10.14
N LEU A 54 28.16 32.20 11.40
CA LEU A 54 26.78 32.47 11.80
C LEU A 54 26.26 33.79 11.20
N ASP A 55 27.07 34.84 11.18
CA ASP A 55 26.81 36.09 10.45
C ASP A 55 26.60 35.84 8.96
N ARG A 56 27.39 34.95 8.35
CA ARG A 56 27.23 34.60 6.93
C ARG A 56 25.97 33.79 6.67
N ILE A 57 25.60 32.88 7.57
CA ILE A 57 24.33 32.16 7.50
C ILE A 57 23.18 33.17 7.63
N SER A 58 23.16 33.99 8.69
CA SER A 58 22.16 35.03 8.98
C SER A 58 21.99 36.04 7.82
N ARG A 59 23.10 36.59 7.29
CA ARG A 59 23.04 37.51 6.14
C ARG A 59 22.51 36.83 4.88
N GLN A 60 22.79 35.55 4.66
CA GLN A 60 22.29 34.81 3.49
C GLN A 60 20.83 34.36 3.66
N SER A 61 20.42 34.01 4.89
CA SER A 61 19.07 33.51 5.22
C SER A 61 18.04 34.63 5.30
N SER A 62 18.48 35.87 5.54
CA SER A 62 17.64 37.09 5.47
C SER A 62 17.05 37.37 4.09
N VAL A 63 17.50 36.66 3.04
CA VAL A 63 16.93 36.74 1.70
C VAL A 63 15.88 35.64 1.52
N PRO A 64 14.60 35.97 1.27
CA PRO A 64 13.55 34.98 1.05
C PRO A 64 13.86 34.07 -0.16
N GLY A 65 13.63 32.77 -0.01
CA GLY A 65 13.97 31.76 -1.02
C GLY A 65 15.46 31.39 -1.07
N SER A 66 16.27 31.76 -0.07
CA SER A 66 17.69 31.42 -0.02
C SER A 66 17.92 29.91 0.17
N ARG A 67 18.99 29.39 -0.46
CA ARG A 67 19.41 27.98 -0.40
C ARG A 67 20.85 27.89 0.04
N ILE A 68 21.08 27.91 1.34
CA ILE A 68 22.41 27.90 1.96
C ILE A 68 22.86 26.45 2.09
N VAL A 69 24.06 26.13 1.61
CA VAL A 69 24.62 24.78 1.77
C VAL A 69 25.93 24.84 2.54
N LEU A 70 25.90 24.29 3.76
CA LEU A 70 27.06 24.06 4.61
C LEU A 70 27.79 22.82 4.08
N VAL A 71 28.98 23.04 3.50
CA VAL A 71 29.83 21.97 2.96
C VAL A 71 31.10 21.86 3.77
N GLY A 72 31.54 20.65 4.06
CA GLY A 72 32.77 20.43 4.82
C GLY A 72 32.91 18.98 5.25
N LEU A 73 34.04 18.67 5.86
CA LEU A 73 34.43 17.29 6.21
C LEU A 73 33.49 16.67 7.26
N GLY A 74 33.53 15.35 7.42
CA GLY A 74 32.80 14.67 8.52
C GLY A 74 33.31 15.18 9.88
N GLY A 75 32.44 15.39 10.86
CA GLY A 75 32.83 15.87 12.20
C GLY A 75 33.27 17.34 12.30
N VAL A 76 33.25 18.12 11.21
CA VAL A 76 33.64 19.56 11.19
C VAL A 76 32.62 20.50 11.85
N GLY A 77 31.53 19.97 12.43
CA GLY A 77 30.53 20.77 13.16
C GLY A 77 29.38 21.37 12.34
N LYS A 78 29.24 21.07 11.03
CA LYS A 78 28.14 21.58 10.16
C LYS A 78 26.75 21.47 10.80
N THR A 79 26.41 20.28 11.28
CA THR A 79 25.12 19.99 11.92
C THR A 79 24.95 20.78 13.21
N ARG A 80 26.01 20.98 14.00
CA ARG A 80 25.97 21.79 15.23
C ARG A 80 25.82 23.28 14.95
N LEU A 81 26.46 23.80 13.91
CA LEU A 81 26.24 25.17 13.41
C LEU A 81 24.79 25.41 12.94
N ALA A 82 24.19 24.43 12.27
CA ALA A 82 22.78 24.51 11.87
C ALA A 82 21.83 24.47 13.08
N VAL A 83 22.09 23.61 14.07
CA VAL A 83 21.34 23.57 15.35
C VAL A 83 21.43 24.91 16.08
N GLU A 84 22.62 25.47 16.23
CA GLU A 84 22.83 26.74 16.91
C GLU A 84 22.07 27.88 16.24
N TYR A 85 22.25 28.03 14.92
CA TYR A 85 21.57 29.08 14.17
C TYR A 85 20.03 28.98 14.29
N CYS A 86 19.49 27.75 14.31
CA CYS A 86 18.06 27.52 14.55
C CYS A 86 17.60 27.99 15.95
N HIS A 87 18.39 27.78 16.99
CA HIS A 87 18.09 28.29 18.34
C HIS A 87 18.18 29.82 18.39
N GLN A 88 19.20 30.43 17.77
CA GLN A 88 19.34 31.89 17.71
C GLN A 88 18.18 32.58 16.98
N VAL A 89 17.70 32.02 15.87
CA VAL A 89 16.50 32.55 15.20
C VAL A 89 15.27 32.41 16.08
N ARG A 90 15.15 31.30 16.82
CA ARG A 90 14.00 31.07 17.72
C ARG A 90 13.95 32.05 18.88
N GLU A 91 15.10 32.49 19.40
CA GLU A 91 15.19 33.55 20.43
C GLU A 91 14.87 34.94 19.88
N GLN A 92 15.32 35.25 18.65
CA GLN A 92 15.14 36.57 18.03
C GLN A 92 13.74 36.76 17.42
N SER A 93 13.18 35.69 16.85
CA SER A 93 11.87 35.64 16.20
C SER A 93 11.10 34.39 16.64
N PRO A 94 10.41 34.44 17.81
CA PRO A 94 9.61 33.30 18.30
C PRO A 94 8.52 32.83 17.33
N ASP A 95 8.05 33.74 16.46
CA ASP A 95 7.01 33.50 15.47
C ASP A 95 7.51 32.76 14.20
N THR A 96 8.82 32.53 14.06
CA THR A 96 9.41 31.80 12.93
C THR A 96 9.35 30.28 13.14
N TRP A 97 8.94 29.56 12.10
CA TRP A 97 8.93 28.08 12.11
C TRP A 97 10.32 27.50 11.84
N VAL A 98 10.68 26.43 12.55
CA VAL A 98 11.97 25.73 12.36
C VAL A 98 11.75 24.23 12.19
N PHE A 99 12.13 23.72 11.01
CA PHE A 99 11.95 22.33 10.60
C PHE A 99 13.27 21.60 10.39
N TRP A 100 13.37 20.34 10.83
CA TRP A 100 14.58 19.54 10.73
C TRP A 100 14.32 18.17 10.08
N VAL A 101 14.95 17.91 8.93
CA VAL A 101 14.75 16.72 8.11
C VAL A 101 16.06 15.94 7.98
N HIS A 102 16.04 14.64 8.30
CA HIS A 102 17.21 13.76 8.15
C HIS A 102 17.35 13.23 6.71
N ALA A 103 17.85 14.08 5.81
CA ALA A 103 18.04 13.83 4.37
C ALA A 103 19.13 12.79 3.99
N SER A 104 19.55 11.99 4.96
CA SER A 104 20.58 10.95 4.89
C SER A 104 20.32 9.76 3.93
N ASN A 105 19.06 9.49 3.60
CA ASN A 105 18.61 8.64 2.48
C ASN A 105 17.12 8.94 2.21
N ALA A 106 16.55 8.39 1.12
CA ALA A 106 15.17 8.70 0.73
C ALA A 106 14.12 8.34 1.81
N ALA A 107 14.17 7.13 2.36
CA ALA A 107 13.19 6.66 3.34
C ALA A 107 13.20 7.50 4.64
N ARG A 108 14.38 7.86 5.16
CA ARG A 108 14.50 8.70 6.36
C ARG A 108 14.15 10.16 6.13
N CYS A 109 14.37 10.67 4.91
CA CYS A 109 13.92 11.99 4.50
C CYS A 109 12.38 12.05 4.44
N GLU A 110 11.75 11.02 3.86
CA GLU A 110 10.30 10.88 3.81
C GLU A 110 9.66 10.75 5.20
N GLU A 111 10.21 9.88 6.06
CA GLU A 111 9.79 9.69 7.45
C GLU A 111 9.87 11.02 8.25
N SER A 112 11.00 11.73 8.17
CA SER A 112 11.16 13.02 8.86
C SER A 112 10.13 14.06 8.39
N LEU A 113 9.85 14.12 7.08
CA LEU A 113 8.83 15.02 6.53
C LEU A 113 7.42 14.65 6.98
N ARG A 114 7.10 13.35 7.12
CA ARG A 114 5.82 12.89 7.66
C ARG A 114 5.67 13.23 9.15
N ASP A 115 6.71 13.05 9.95
CA ASP A 115 6.74 13.43 11.38
C ASP A 115 6.54 14.95 11.57
N ILE A 116 7.22 15.78 10.76
CA ILE A 116 7.01 17.24 10.77
C ILE A 116 5.58 17.56 10.36
N ALA A 117 5.09 16.97 9.27
CA ALA A 117 3.75 17.25 8.78
C ALA A 117 2.68 16.90 9.83
N GLU A 118 2.86 15.80 10.56
CA GLU A 118 2.02 15.37 11.70
C GLU A 118 2.06 16.37 12.87
N ARG A 119 3.26 16.78 13.33
CA ARG A 119 3.40 17.79 14.39
C ARG A 119 2.81 19.16 14.00
N THR A 120 2.90 19.54 12.73
CA THR A 120 2.43 20.83 12.18
C THR A 120 0.99 20.82 11.67
N LYS A 121 0.32 19.65 11.70
CA LYS A 121 -1.07 19.44 11.29
C LYS A 121 -1.39 19.89 9.85
N ILE A 122 -0.45 19.71 8.93
CA ILE A 122 -0.64 20.04 7.50
C ILE A 122 -1.86 19.30 6.92
N PRO A 123 -2.75 19.96 6.17
CA PRO A 123 -3.84 19.29 5.46
C PRO A 123 -3.30 18.25 4.46
N GLY A 124 -3.83 17.03 4.47
CA GLY A 124 -3.38 15.94 3.60
C GLY A 124 -2.11 15.22 4.05
N ARG A 125 -1.45 15.62 5.15
CA ARG A 125 -0.26 14.93 5.71
C ARG A 125 -0.42 13.42 5.97
N ARG A 126 -1.65 12.99 6.26
CA ARG A 126 -1.98 11.59 6.51
C ARG A 126 -2.30 10.83 5.22
N ASP A 127 -2.44 11.49 4.07
CA ASP A 127 -2.48 10.81 2.76
C ASP A 127 -1.09 10.22 2.46
N ARG A 128 -1.00 8.89 2.47
CA ARG A 128 0.28 8.18 2.30
C ARG A 128 0.83 8.19 0.86
N ASN A 129 0.03 8.50 -0.17
CA ASN A 129 0.49 8.63 -1.57
C ASN A 129 0.53 10.09 -2.03
N SER A 130 0.13 11.05 -1.18
CA SER A 130 0.66 12.39 -1.34
C SER A 130 2.19 12.28 -1.37
N ASN A 131 2.80 12.75 -2.45
CA ASN A 131 4.24 12.89 -2.52
C ASN A 131 4.61 13.89 -1.42
N ILE A 132 5.10 13.42 -0.27
CA ILE A 132 5.24 14.27 0.93
C ILE A 132 6.17 15.45 0.66
N PHE A 133 7.13 15.31 -0.26
CA PHE A 133 7.99 16.40 -0.73
C PHE A 133 7.21 17.49 -1.48
N GLN A 134 6.22 17.10 -2.29
CA GLN A 134 5.31 18.00 -2.99
C GLN A 134 4.25 18.59 -2.05
N LEU A 135 3.67 17.79 -1.15
CA LEU A 135 2.67 18.28 -0.19
C LEU A 135 3.29 19.27 0.80
N PHE A 136 4.46 18.94 1.36
CA PHE A 136 5.22 19.83 2.23
C PHE A 136 5.75 21.05 1.46
N GLY A 137 6.26 20.87 0.22
CA GLY A 137 6.70 21.98 -0.64
C GLY A 137 5.59 22.96 -0.98
N ASN A 138 4.42 22.47 -1.41
CA ASN A 138 3.22 23.28 -1.66
C ASN A 138 2.74 23.99 -0.38
N TRP A 139 2.81 23.32 0.77
CA TRP A 139 2.47 23.94 2.05
C TRP A 139 3.42 25.09 2.36
N LEU A 140 4.74 24.89 2.31
CA LEU A 140 5.76 25.93 2.53
C LEU A 140 5.67 27.12 1.55
N GLN A 141 5.00 26.96 0.40
CA GLN A 141 4.68 28.02 -0.55
C GLN A 141 3.40 28.81 -0.19
N ASP A 142 2.50 28.31 0.65
CA ASP A 142 1.31 29.08 1.11
C ASP A 142 1.76 30.24 2.00
N GLY A 143 1.53 31.48 1.53
CA GLY A 143 1.88 32.71 2.23
C GLY A 143 1.20 32.92 3.59
N LYS A 144 0.35 31.99 4.04
CA LYS A 144 -0.31 32.00 5.35
C LYS A 144 0.52 31.44 6.51
N ILE A 145 1.70 30.86 6.25
CA ILE A 145 2.55 30.24 7.29
C ILE A 145 3.44 31.27 8.00
N GLY A 146 3.79 32.37 7.32
CA GLY A 146 4.80 33.31 7.78
C GLY A 146 6.21 32.86 7.38
N GLU A 147 7.23 33.38 8.09
CA GLU A 147 8.62 33.03 7.86
C GLU A 147 8.95 31.63 8.42
N TRP A 148 9.78 30.88 7.69
CA TRP A 148 10.19 29.54 8.08
C TRP A 148 11.62 29.21 7.65
N ILE A 149 12.25 28.28 8.38
CA ILE A 149 13.56 27.71 8.10
C ILE A 149 13.47 26.19 8.01
N LEU A 150 14.03 25.63 6.95
CA LEU A 150 14.10 24.18 6.73
C LEU A 150 15.57 23.71 6.72
N VAL A 151 15.94 22.83 7.66
CA VAL A 151 17.24 22.19 7.70
C VAL A 151 17.17 20.79 7.09
N LEU A 152 17.93 20.55 6.02
CA LEU A 152 18.15 19.22 5.42
C LEU A 152 19.52 18.68 5.86
N ASP A 153 19.53 17.77 6.83
CA ASP A 153 20.76 17.28 7.46
C ASP A 153 21.29 15.98 6.83
N ASN A 154 22.61 15.91 6.64
CA ASN A 154 23.38 14.78 6.09
C ASN A 154 23.00 14.37 4.65
N LEU A 155 22.70 15.34 3.79
CA LEU A 155 22.40 15.12 2.37
C LEU A 155 23.69 14.86 1.57
N ASP A 156 24.23 13.66 1.68
CA ASP A 156 25.46 13.22 0.99
C ASP A 156 25.18 12.46 -0.33
N ASP A 157 23.96 11.93 -0.49
CA ASP A 157 23.58 11.03 -1.58
C ASP A 157 23.08 11.79 -2.82
N ASP A 158 23.50 11.32 -3.99
CA ASP A 158 23.15 11.85 -5.31
C ASP A 158 21.78 11.31 -5.77
N GLU A 159 21.31 10.20 -5.16
CA GLU A 159 20.08 9.51 -5.53
C GLU A 159 18.83 10.40 -5.36
N LEU A 160 18.78 11.19 -4.28
CA LEU A 160 17.70 12.15 -3.98
C LEU A 160 17.64 13.36 -4.94
N LEU A 161 18.72 13.61 -5.70
CA LEU A 161 18.81 14.70 -6.68
C LEU A 161 18.65 14.25 -8.12
N ARG A 162 19.10 13.04 -8.47
CA ARG A 162 19.19 12.60 -9.87
C ARG A 162 18.25 11.49 -10.27
N LYS A 163 17.85 10.60 -9.35
CA LYS A 163 16.79 9.65 -9.67
C LYS A 163 15.44 10.35 -9.48
N PRO A 164 14.56 10.39 -10.50
CA PRO A 164 13.13 10.38 -10.23
C PRO A 164 12.82 9.19 -9.32
N LEU A 165 11.71 9.23 -8.58
CA LEU A 165 11.27 8.07 -7.80
C LEU A 165 10.88 6.93 -8.75
N VAL A 166 11.86 6.09 -9.10
CA VAL A 166 11.73 4.89 -9.92
C VAL A 166 12.12 3.71 -9.03
N THR A 167 11.12 2.94 -8.63
CA THR A 167 11.30 1.68 -7.90
C THR A 167 11.38 0.52 -8.90
N GLY A 168 12.60 0.19 -9.34
CA GLY A 168 12.84 -0.93 -10.26
C GLY A 168 14.30 -1.02 -10.68
N THR A 169 14.82 -2.24 -10.79
CA THR A 169 16.20 -2.53 -11.22
C THR A 169 16.44 -2.22 -12.69
N GLU A 170 17.72 -2.00 -13.04
CA GLU A 170 18.19 -1.80 -14.40
C GLU A 170 17.94 -3.04 -15.28
N ASP A 171 17.17 -2.86 -16.35
CA ASP A 171 17.24 -3.71 -17.56
C ASP A 171 17.35 -2.78 -18.78
N GLU A 172 18.46 -2.91 -19.52
CA GLU A 172 18.76 -2.11 -20.71
C GLU A 172 17.98 -2.62 -21.95
N ALA A 173 16.71 -2.22 -22.13
CA ALA A 173 16.11 -2.02 -23.46
C ALA A 173 14.61 -1.61 -23.42
N SER A 174 14.33 -0.31 -23.48
CA SER A 174 13.20 0.25 -24.26
C SER A 174 13.11 1.77 -24.05
N THR A 175 13.47 2.53 -25.09
CA THR A 175 13.42 3.99 -25.05
C THR A 175 12.20 4.49 -25.81
N GLN A 176 11.10 4.79 -25.11
CA GLN A 176 10.16 5.87 -25.45
C GLN A 176 9.05 6.01 -24.39
N ASN A 177 8.55 7.25 -24.20
CA ASN A 177 7.45 7.66 -23.32
C ASN A 177 7.67 7.46 -21.80
N ARG A 178 8.54 8.32 -21.22
CA ARG A 178 8.59 8.58 -19.77
C ARG A 178 7.81 9.86 -19.45
N THR A 179 6.81 9.80 -18.57
CA THR A 179 6.28 11.00 -17.90
C THR A 179 7.34 11.57 -16.96
N SER A 180 7.52 12.88 -16.98
CA SER A 180 8.65 13.57 -16.32
C SER A 180 8.42 13.77 -14.82
N THR A 181 8.52 12.71 -14.02
CA THR A 181 8.64 12.86 -12.56
C THR A 181 9.93 13.59 -12.21
N GLN A 182 9.81 14.72 -11.50
CA GLN A 182 10.98 15.47 -11.03
C GLN A 182 11.57 14.85 -9.75
N PRO A 183 12.89 15.02 -9.49
CA PRO A 183 13.54 14.47 -8.30
C PRO A 183 12.91 14.99 -6.99
N PRO A 184 12.84 14.18 -5.91
CA PRO A 184 12.13 14.53 -4.66
C PRO A 184 12.49 15.88 -4.07
N LEU A 185 13.78 16.22 -4.05
CA LEU A 185 14.25 17.48 -3.49
C LEU A 185 13.78 18.72 -4.27
N LYS A 186 13.44 18.59 -5.55
CA LYS A 186 13.14 19.75 -6.38
C LYS A 186 11.86 20.48 -5.94
N TYR A 187 10.86 19.75 -5.43
CA TYR A 187 9.64 20.31 -4.84
C TYR A 187 9.90 21.17 -3.60
N LEU A 188 10.90 20.83 -2.79
CA LEU A 188 11.25 21.59 -1.57
C LEU A 188 12.04 22.86 -1.90
N LEU A 189 12.84 22.83 -2.97
CA LEU A 189 13.76 23.89 -3.34
C LEU A 189 13.07 25.10 -4.01
N GLU A 190 11.87 24.94 -4.58
CA GLU A 190 11.14 25.96 -5.35
C GLU A 190 10.24 26.86 -4.48
N SER A 191 10.77 27.44 -3.40
CA SER A 191 10.02 28.25 -2.44
C SER A 191 10.44 29.73 -2.39
N SER A 192 9.50 30.63 -2.05
CA SER A 192 9.71 32.08 -2.07
C SER A 192 9.72 32.76 -0.70
N ASN A 193 9.19 32.12 0.36
CA ASN A 193 8.83 32.79 1.63
C ASN A 193 9.62 32.28 2.85
N GLY A 194 10.67 31.48 2.64
CA GLY A 194 11.52 30.97 3.71
C GLY A 194 12.91 30.60 3.21
N SER A 195 13.74 30.05 4.10
CA SER A 195 15.17 29.81 3.84
C SER A 195 15.57 28.36 4.15
N ILE A 196 16.32 27.75 3.22
CA ILE A 196 16.72 26.34 3.29
C ILE A 196 18.20 26.26 3.64
N ILE A 197 18.53 25.49 4.68
CA ILE A 197 19.90 25.19 5.10
C ILE A 197 20.16 23.71 4.88
N VAL A 198 21.22 23.37 4.16
CA VAL A 198 21.58 21.97 3.87
C VAL A 198 22.94 21.65 4.43
N THR A 199 23.10 20.51 5.11
CA THR A 199 24.42 20.00 5.52
C THR A 199 24.85 18.85 4.62
N SER A 200 26.06 18.94 4.05
CA SER A 200 26.61 17.91 3.16
C SER A 200 28.13 17.81 3.27
N ARG A 201 28.67 16.61 3.02
CA ARG A 201 30.10 16.38 2.75
C ARG A 201 30.39 16.38 1.26
N ASN A 202 29.38 16.11 0.43
CA ASN A 202 29.52 15.97 -1.01
C ASN A 202 29.44 17.33 -1.72
N ARG A 203 30.60 17.94 -1.98
CA ARG A 203 30.71 19.26 -2.64
C ARG A 203 30.00 19.32 -4.01
N ARG A 204 29.85 18.20 -4.71
CA ARG A 204 29.14 18.14 -6.01
C ARG A 204 27.63 18.28 -5.82
N VAL A 205 27.04 17.43 -4.97
CA VAL A 205 25.62 17.49 -4.55
C VAL A 205 25.29 18.89 -3.99
N ALA A 206 26.17 19.44 -3.16
CA ALA A 206 25.99 20.76 -2.58
C ALA A 206 25.99 21.92 -3.59
N LEU A 207 26.85 21.88 -4.61
CA LEU A 207 26.86 22.89 -5.68
C LEU A 207 25.58 22.81 -6.55
N GLU A 208 25.07 21.61 -6.78
CA GLU A 208 23.84 21.35 -7.54
C GLU A 208 22.60 21.90 -6.81
N ILE A 209 22.56 21.80 -5.47
CA ILE A 209 21.49 22.36 -4.63
C ILE A 209 21.60 23.89 -4.48
N ALA A 210 22.80 24.40 -4.18
CA ALA A 210 23.04 25.82 -3.92
C ALA A 210 22.75 26.69 -5.15
N GLY A 211 22.84 26.13 -6.36
CA GLY A 211 22.63 26.79 -7.66
C GLY A 211 23.71 27.81 -8.04
N HIS A 212 24.32 28.48 -7.06
CA HIS A 212 25.40 29.44 -7.25
C HIS A 212 26.42 29.35 -6.12
N MET A 213 27.72 29.48 -6.44
CA MET A 213 28.82 29.41 -5.46
C MET A 213 28.74 30.43 -4.30
N LYS A 214 27.85 31.43 -4.37
CA LYS A 214 27.71 32.44 -3.31
C LYS A 214 26.95 31.91 -2.09
N ASN A 215 26.08 30.92 -2.29
CA ASN A 215 25.26 30.30 -1.23
C ASN A 215 25.95 29.05 -0.64
N LEU A 216 27.17 28.76 -1.10
CA LEU A 216 28.01 27.67 -0.60
C LEU A 216 28.86 28.21 0.56
N ILE A 217 28.63 27.71 1.78
CA ILE A 217 29.46 28.02 2.93
C ILE A 217 30.38 26.82 3.18
N ASP A 218 31.65 27.01 2.81
CA ASP A 218 32.72 26.04 3.03
C ASP A 218 33.12 26.06 4.51
N VAL A 219 32.52 25.17 5.30
CA VAL A 219 32.78 24.98 6.74
C VAL A 219 34.10 24.21 6.87
N GLN A 220 35.17 24.99 6.97
CA GLN A 220 36.51 24.52 7.30
C GLN A 220 36.59 24.09 8.78
N PRO A 221 37.64 23.35 9.19
CA PRO A 221 37.98 23.15 10.59
C PRO A 221 38.00 24.45 11.40
N MET A 222 37.99 24.35 12.72
CA MET A 222 38.05 25.52 13.58
C MET A 222 39.37 26.29 13.36
N ILE A 223 39.36 27.61 13.55
CA ILE A 223 40.61 28.34 13.69
C ILE A 223 41.23 28.03 15.06
N ILE A 224 42.53 28.27 15.21
CA ILE A 224 43.28 27.92 16.41
C ILE A 224 42.63 28.43 17.71
N ASP A 225 42.15 29.67 17.74
CA ASP A 225 41.50 30.23 18.93
C ASP A 225 40.10 29.63 19.19
N GLU A 226 39.28 29.39 18.17
CA GLU A 226 37.98 28.68 18.30
C GLU A 226 38.18 27.27 18.90
N ALA A 227 39.15 26.53 18.37
CA ALA A 227 39.43 25.16 18.79
C ALA A 227 40.04 25.08 20.20
N ILE A 228 40.89 26.04 20.58
CA ILE A 228 41.40 26.17 21.96
C ILE A 228 40.25 26.50 22.91
N VAL A 229 39.34 27.42 22.55
CA VAL A 229 38.18 27.74 23.40
C VAL A 229 37.25 26.53 23.55
N LEU A 230 37.04 25.73 22.49
CA LEU A 230 36.23 24.51 22.58
C LEU A 230 36.86 23.47 23.51
N LEU A 231 38.17 23.27 23.36
CA LEU A 231 38.95 22.38 24.22
C LEU A 231 38.93 22.87 25.68
N GLN A 232 39.07 24.18 25.91
CA GLN A 232 39.01 24.78 27.25
C GLN A 232 37.62 24.68 27.89
N LYS A 233 36.53 24.92 27.15
CA LYS A 233 35.18 24.75 27.69
C LYS A 233 34.88 23.31 28.13
N LYS A 234 35.49 22.32 27.48
CA LYS A 234 35.32 20.89 27.82
C LYS A 234 36.39 20.34 28.80
N LEU A 235 37.31 21.18 29.29
CA LEU A 235 38.38 20.82 30.24
C LEU A 235 38.34 21.75 31.47
N ASP A 236 37.92 21.24 32.63
CA ASP A 236 37.77 22.02 33.89
C ASP A 236 39.08 22.53 34.54
N CYS A 237 40.22 22.49 33.84
CA CYS A 237 41.54 22.71 34.45
C CYS A 237 42.42 23.74 33.70
N GLY A 238 43.12 24.56 34.49
CA GLY A 238 44.01 25.63 34.02
C GLY A 238 45.31 25.12 33.40
N ILE A 239 45.21 24.57 32.19
CA ILE A 239 46.32 24.02 31.41
C ILE A 239 47.07 25.16 30.66
N GLU A 240 48.38 25.01 30.50
CA GLU A 240 49.20 25.95 29.73
C GLU A 240 48.81 25.99 28.25
N ARG A 241 48.69 27.21 27.69
CA ARG A 241 48.19 27.43 26.31
C ARG A 241 49.03 26.72 25.24
N GLU A 242 50.32 26.51 25.46
CA GLU A 242 51.21 25.82 24.49
C GLU A 242 50.83 24.35 24.27
N ASP A 243 50.44 23.62 25.31
CA ASP A 243 50.04 22.21 25.17
C ASP A 243 48.64 22.09 24.54
N LEU A 244 47.73 23.03 24.84
CA LEU A 244 46.42 23.12 24.18
C LEU A 244 46.56 23.39 22.67
N VAL A 245 47.46 24.30 22.27
CA VAL A 245 47.81 24.55 20.86
C VAL A 245 48.26 23.27 20.17
N ARG A 246 49.25 22.57 20.74
CA ARG A 246 49.82 21.35 20.14
C ARG A 246 48.77 20.24 19.97
N LEU A 247 47.87 20.06 20.95
CA LEU A 247 46.80 19.07 20.85
C LEU A 247 45.80 19.44 19.76
N VAL A 248 45.38 20.70 19.71
CA VAL A 248 44.44 21.20 18.69
C VAL A 248 45.03 21.09 17.27
N GLU A 249 46.34 21.35 17.09
CA GLU A 249 47.06 21.17 15.82
C GLU A 249 47.07 19.69 15.38
N GLU A 250 47.37 18.76 16.28
CA GLU A 250 47.42 17.32 15.99
C GLU A 250 46.04 16.68 15.83
N LEU A 251 44.97 17.35 16.31
CA LEU A 251 43.57 17.00 16.04
C LEU A 251 43.01 17.69 14.78
N GLU A 252 43.88 18.33 13.99
CA GLU A 252 43.55 19.05 12.75
C GLU A 252 42.40 20.08 12.94
N PHE A 253 42.29 20.65 14.14
CA PHE A 253 41.23 21.60 14.52
C PHE A 253 39.80 21.07 14.33
N MET A 254 39.60 19.75 14.36
CA MET A 254 38.31 19.08 14.08
C MET A 254 37.42 19.03 15.35
N PRO A 255 36.26 19.69 15.39
CA PRO A 255 35.42 19.78 16.61
C PRO A 255 35.04 18.44 17.22
N LEU A 256 34.64 17.44 16.42
CA LEU A 256 34.29 16.12 16.93
C LEU A 256 35.49 15.39 17.57
N ALA A 257 36.68 15.52 16.97
CA ALA A 257 37.91 14.95 17.51
C ALA A 257 38.34 15.68 18.79
N ILE A 258 38.21 17.01 18.83
CA ILE A 258 38.45 17.84 20.01
C ILE A 258 37.53 17.44 21.17
N VAL A 259 36.22 17.28 20.94
CA VAL A 259 35.28 16.86 22.00
C VAL A 259 35.59 15.45 22.50
N GLN A 260 35.93 14.52 21.62
CA GLN A 260 36.34 13.16 22.02
C GLN A 260 37.64 13.16 22.84
N ALA A 261 38.65 13.93 22.42
CA ALA A 261 39.91 14.08 23.14
C ALA A 261 39.73 14.81 24.48
N ALA A 262 38.91 15.86 24.53
CA ALA A 262 38.58 16.59 25.76
C ALA A 262 37.86 15.67 26.75
N SER A 263 36.81 14.96 26.31
CA SER A 263 36.08 13.98 27.12
C SER A 263 37.02 12.89 27.66
N TYR A 264 37.95 12.39 26.84
CA TYR A 264 39.02 11.49 27.30
C TYR A 264 39.86 12.11 28.41
N ILE A 265 40.38 13.32 28.21
CA ILE A 265 41.32 13.97 29.14
C ILE A 265 40.62 14.34 30.46
N THR A 266 39.38 14.84 30.42
CA THR A 266 38.57 15.15 31.62
C THR A 266 38.36 13.91 32.50
N HIS A 267 37.95 12.78 31.89
CA HIS A 267 37.85 11.48 32.57
C HIS A 267 39.19 10.94 33.10
N HIS A 268 40.32 11.54 32.71
CA HIS A 268 41.67 11.19 33.15
C HIS A 268 42.41 12.34 33.86
N SER A 269 41.72 13.37 34.36
CA SER A 269 42.33 14.58 34.92
C SER A 269 43.41 14.33 35.99
N SER A 270 43.37 13.20 36.71
CA SER A 270 44.39 12.79 37.68
C SER A 270 45.59 11.99 37.11
N ARG A 271 45.57 11.55 35.85
CA ARG A 271 46.50 10.56 35.26
C ARG A 271 46.89 10.74 33.79
N CYS A 272 46.27 11.67 33.06
CA CYS A 272 46.62 11.97 31.67
C CYS A 272 46.64 13.49 31.45
N SER A 273 47.82 14.09 31.33
CA SER A 273 47.94 15.47 30.84
C SER A 273 47.67 15.54 29.33
N VAL A 274 47.44 16.75 28.82
CA VAL A 274 47.34 17.04 27.38
C VAL A 274 48.57 16.52 26.62
N SER A 275 49.76 16.76 27.16
CA SER A 275 51.05 16.27 26.63
C SER A 275 51.15 14.74 26.63
N GLN A 276 50.60 14.04 27.63
CA GLN A 276 50.54 12.57 27.64
C GLN A 276 49.50 12.00 26.65
N TYR A 277 48.41 12.72 26.40
CA TYR A 277 47.45 12.34 25.36
C TYR A 277 48.03 12.52 23.95
N LEU A 278 48.77 13.60 23.73
CA LEU A 278 49.54 13.86 22.49
C LEU A 278 50.52 12.72 22.15
N GLU A 279 51.26 12.19 23.14
CA GLU A 279 52.14 11.04 22.91
C GLU A 279 51.35 9.78 22.51
N LYS A 280 50.18 9.53 23.11
CA LYS A 280 49.30 8.42 22.71
C LYS A 280 48.77 8.58 21.29
N LEU A 281 48.39 9.80 20.88
CA LEU A 281 47.91 10.10 19.54
C LEU A 281 48.96 9.69 18.50
N ARG A 282 50.19 10.22 18.63
CA ARG A 282 51.34 9.94 17.75
C ARG A 282 51.79 8.47 17.75
N GLN A 283 51.53 7.71 18.82
CA GLN A 283 51.83 6.28 18.88
C GLN A 283 50.75 5.40 18.19
N SER A 284 49.49 5.87 18.15
CA SER A 284 48.33 5.10 17.66
C SER A 284 48.25 5.03 16.13
N ASP A 285 48.83 6.02 15.45
CA ASP A 285 48.91 6.22 13.99
C ASP A 285 49.25 4.94 13.19
N ARG A 286 50.12 4.08 13.73
CA ARG A 286 50.53 2.80 13.09
C ARG A 286 49.44 1.73 13.02
N GLN A 287 48.38 1.82 13.83
CA GLN A 287 47.27 0.87 13.79
C GLN A 287 46.11 1.39 12.92
N THR A 288 45.84 2.69 12.97
CA THR A 288 44.75 3.33 12.21
C THR A 288 44.95 3.20 10.70
N ILE A 289 46.20 3.28 10.22
CA ILE A 289 46.58 2.99 8.82
C ILE A 289 46.07 1.62 8.33
N LYS A 290 46.00 0.59 9.20
CA LYS A 290 45.51 -0.74 8.81
C LYS A 290 43.99 -0.79 8.61
N LEU A 291 43.23 0.00 9.38
CA LEU A 291 41.77 0.14 9.22
C LEU A 291 41.45 0.88 7.91
N LEU A 292 42.21 1.94 7.62
CA LEU A 292 42.06 2.78 6.43
C LEU A 292 42.37 2.06 5.11
N HIS A 293 43.38 1.18 5.07
CA HIS A 293 43.73 0.43 3.86
C HIS A 293 42.64 -0.56 3.39
N HIS A 294 41.60 -0.82 4.19
CA HIS A 294 40.48 -1.67 3.82
C HIS A 294 39.34 -0.93 3.07
N GLU A 295 39.35 0.42 3.00
CA GLU A 295 38.17 1.20 2.57
C GLU A 295 38.14 1.66 1.10
N GLY A 296 39.20 1.48 0.31
CA GLY A 296 39.11 1.44 -1.16
C GLY A 296 38.55 2.64 -1.96
N TYR A 297 38.37 3.83 -1.36
CA TYR A 297 37.85 5.03 -2.06
C TYR A 297 38.85 6.19 -2.08
N HIS A 298 39.04 6.78 -3.27
CA HIS A 298 40.06 7.81 -3.51
C HIS A 298 39.50 9.24 -3.48
N THR A 299 39.78 10.01 -2.42
CA THR A 299 39.77 11.48 -2.49
C THR A 299 40.72 12.07 -1.45
N HIS A 300 41.79 12.74 -1.89
CA HIS A 300 42.96 13.03 -1.04
C HIS A 300 42.71 13.96 0.16
N ARG A 301 41.67 14.83 0.11
CA ARG A 301 41.26 15.70 1.23
C ARG A 301 40.35 15.02 2.26
N ASP A 302 39.74 13.91 1.86
CA ASP A 302 38.86 13.11 2.73
C ASP A 302 39.68 12.12 3.58
N TRP A 303 40.99 12.05 3.36
CA TRP A 303 41.96 11.16 4.02
C TRP A 303 42.41 11.70 5.39
N GLU A 304 42.76 12.99 5.44
CA GLU A 304 43.37 13.66 6.61
C GLU A 304 42.35 13.75 7.76
N ALA A 305 41.23 14.45 7.57
CA ALA A 305 40.18 14.57 8.60
C ALA A 305 39.51 13.24 9.00
N LYS A 306 39.60 12.18 8.18
CA LYS A 306 39.22 10.83 8.63
C LYS A 306 40.23 10.29 9.63
N ASN A 307 41.53 10.48 9.41
CA ASN A 307 42.57 10.00 10.32
C ASN A 307 42.38 10.59 11.73
N SER A 308 42.20 11.90 11.87
CA SER A 308 42.02 12.56 13.17
C SER A 308 40.81 12.04 13.96
N ILE A 309 39.65 11.88 13.30
CA ILE A 309 38.44 11.34 13.95
C ILE A 309 38.56 9.83 14.21
N LEU A 310 39.24 9.09 13.35
CA LEU A 310 39.52 7.65 13.55
C LEU A 310 40.51 7.43 14.70
N LEU A 311 41.51 8.29 14.85
CA LEU A 311 42.49 8.27 15.94
C LEU A 311 41.81 8.57 17.28
N THR A 312 41.01 9.65 17.36
CA THR A 312 40.29 9.98 18.60
C THR A 312 39.20 8.96 18.92
N TRP A 313 38.47 8.47 17.91
CA TRP A 313 37.56 7.35 18.08
C TRP A 313 38.30 6.11 18.60
N GLN A 314 39.43 5.72 17.98
CA GLN A 314 40.17 4.52 18.36
C GLN A 314 40.71 4.63 19.77
N ILE A 315 41.32 5.76 20.15
CA ILE A 315 41.88 5.99 21.49
C ILE A 315 40.78 6.01 22.55
N SER A 316 39.65 6.64 22.26
CA SER A 316 38.49 6.69 23.17
C SER A 316 37.82 5.33 23.29
N PHE A 317 37.59 4.62 22.18
CA PHE A 317 37.01 3.28 22.16
C PHE A 317 37.92 2.24 22.83
N ASP A 318 39.24 2.25 22.57
CA ASP A 318 40.19 1.38 23.29
C ASP A 318 40.29 1.71 24.77
N TYR A 319 39.99 2.94 25.19
CA TYR A 319 39.90 3.30 26.59
C TYR A 319 38.60 2.81 27.23
N ILE A 320 37.43 3.12 26.66
CA ILE A 320 36.14 2.62 27.14
C ILE A 320 36.22 1.10 27.25
N ARG A 321 36.74 0.40 26.24
CA ARG A 321 36.96 -1.04 26.26
C ARG A 321 37.82 -1.54 27.43
N ARG A 322 38.78 -0.74 27.92
CA ARG A 322 39.65 -1.08 29.07
C ARG A 322 39.06 -0.69 30.43
N THR A 323 38.13 0.26 30.51
CA THR A 323 37.56 0.76 31.79
C THR A 323 36.11 0.39 32.00
N ARG A 324 35.29 0.40 30.94
CA ARG A 324 33.90 -0.08 30.86
C ARG A 324 33.72 -0.89 29.58
N GLN A 325 34.18 -2.15 29.62
CA GLN A 325 34.00 -3.10 28.52
C GLN A 325 32.52 -3.23 28.12
N SER A 326 31.59 -3.09 29.07
CA SER A 326 30.13 -3.09 28.88
C SER A 326 29.63 -1.97 27.92
N ALA A 327 30.09 -0.73 28.08
CA ALA A 327 29.78 0.37 27.15
C ALA A 327 30.34 0.12 25.73
N ALA A 328 31.57 -0.39 25.62
CA ALA A 328 32.16 -0.73 24.31
C ALA A 328 31.38 -1.89 23.64
N ASP A 329 30.92 -2.85 24.44
CA ASP A 329 30.10 -3.99 24.04
C ASP A 329 28.70 -3.56 23.56
N LEU A 330 28.09 -2.58 24.24
CA LEU A 330 26.82 -1.97 23.90
C LEU A 330 26.91 -1.21 22.57
N LEU A 331 27.92 -0.35 22.39
CA LEU A 331 28.17 0.34 21.13
C LEU A 331 28.40 -0.64 19.97
N SER A 332 29.12 -1.73 20.25
CA SER A 332 29.38 -2.81 19.29
C SER A 332 28.08 -3.51 18.85
N LEU A 333 27.16 -3.77 19.79
CA LEU A 333 25.85 -4.36 19.52
C LEU A 333 24.93 -3.39 18.76
N MET A 334 24.81 -2.14 19.22
CA MET A 334 24.02 -1.09 18.56
C MET A 334 24.42 -0.90 17.10
N SER A 335 25.70 -1.13 16.76
CA SER A 335 26.18 -0.98 15.39
C SER A 335 25.46 -1.88 14.37
N PHE A 336 24.87 -3.03 14.76
CA PHE A 336 24.21 -3.96 13.83
C PHE A 336 22.75 -3.61 13.50
N PHE A 337 22.08 -2.84 14.36
CA PHE A 337 20.74 -2.32 14.10
C PHE A 337 20.72 -1.28 12.97
N ASP A 338 19.53 -0.77 12.64
CA ASP A 338 19.48 0.47 11.84
C ASP A 338 20.04 1.62 12.69
N ARG A 339 20.73 2.57 12.06
CA ARG A 339 21.42 3.68 12.75
C ARG A 339 20.50 4.67 13.46
N GLN A 340 19.20 4.65 13.17
CA GLN A 340 18.19 5.54 13.74
C GLN A 340 17.01 4.72 14.28
N GLY A 341 16.36 5.23 15.32
CA GLY A 341 15.17 4.60 15.88
C GLY A 341 15.44 3.32 16.66
N ILE A 342 16.65 3.12 17.22
CA ILE A 342 16.99 1.90 17.98
C ILE A 342 16.24 1.95 19.33
N PRO A 343 15.28 1.05 19.60
CA PRO A 343 14.59 1.00 20.87
C PRO A 343 15.47 0.36 21.95
N GLU A 344 15.44 0.93 23.14
CA GLU A 344 16.14 0.45 24.33
C GLU A 344 15.87 -1.03 24.65
N GLU A 345 14.64 -1.50 24.40
CA GLU A 345 14.24 -2.89 24.64
C GLU A 345 14.99 -3.94 23.78
N LEU A 346 15.66 -3.53 22.69
CA LEU A 346 16.51 -4.39 21.87
C LEU A 346 17.94 -4.49 22.42
N LEU A 347 18.34 -3.59 23.32
CA LEU A 347 19.69 -3.49 23.88
C LEU A 347 19.79 -4.18 25.24
N ARG A 348 18.74 -4.05 26.08
CA ARG A 348 18.66 -4.59 27.45
C ARG A 348 18.61 -6.12 27.60
N VAL A 349 18.60 -6.90 26.52
CA VAL A 349 18.51 -8.37 26.63
C VAL A 349 19.84 -8.95 27.13
N GLN A 350 19.86 -9.31 28.41
CA GLN A 350 20.88 -10.18 29.04
C GLN A 350 20.50 -11.65 28.89
N SER A 351 21.45 -12.55 29.22
CA SER A 351 21.38 -13.98 28.95
C SER A 351 20.20 -14.68 29.64
N ILE A 352 19.47 -15.50 28.87
CA ILE A 352 18.75 -16.63 29.44
C ILE A 352 19.83 -17.63 29.85
N ASP A 353 20.07 -17.76 31.15
CA ASP A 353 21.15 -18.62 31.65
C ASP A 353 20.96 -20.09 31.27
N GLU A 354 22.08 -20.74 30.95
CA GLU A 354 22.16 -22.15 30.58
C GLU A 354 21.97 -23.08 31.79
N ASN A 355 20.78 -23.11 32.40
CA ASN A 355 20.36 -24.22 33.26
C ASN A 355 18.84 -24.29 33.49
N HIS A 356 18.12 -24.98 32.60
CA HIS A 356 17.37 -26.19 32.97
C HIS A 356 16.76 -26.86 31.72
N GLY A 357 17.13 -28.12 31.50
CA GLY A 357 16.54 -28.93 30.43
C GLY A 357 15.24 -29.63 30.83
N ALA A 358 14.33 -29.73 29.86
CA ALA A 358 13.26 -30.71 29.72
C ALA A 358 12.09 -30.77 30.74
N SER A 359 10.90 -30.49 30.19
CA SER A 359 9.62 -31.19 30.44
C SER A 359 8.87 -31.00 31.78
N GLY A 360 7.68 -30.38 31.69
CA GLY A 360 6.50 -30.91 32.39
C GLY A 360 5.52 -29.90 33.00
N SER A 361 4.36 -29.72 32.33
CA SER A 361 3.04 -29.31 32.87
C SER A 361 2.90 -28.14 33.89
N PRO A 362 1.99 -27.17 33.67
CA PRO A 362 1.62 -26.23 34.72
C PRO A 362 0.89 -26.97 35.86
N LYS A 363 1.42 -26.89 37.09
CA LYS A 363 0.73 -27.35 38.30
C LYS A 363 0.15 -26.19 39.09
N GLU A 364 -0.88 -26.53 39.86
CA GLU A 364 -1.82 -25.62 40.50
C GLU A 364 -1.19 -24.76 41.60
N ILE A 365 -1.82 -23.61 41.83
CA ILE A 365 -1.58 -22.76 42.99
C ILE A 365 -2.04 -23.51 44.24
N VAL A 366 -1.11 -23.82 45.15
CA VAL A 366 -1.43 -24.20 46.52
C VAL A 366 -0.78 -23.20 47.46
N ASP A 367 -1.61 -22.63 48.30
CA ASP A 367 -1.27 -21.63 49.32
C ASP A 367 -0.59 -22.29 50.52
N SER A 368 0.63 -21.87 50.85
CA SER A 368 1.27 -22.18 52.14
C SER A 368 2.33 -21.15 52.51
N SER A 369 2.07 -20.41 53.58
CA SER A 369 2.94 -19.41 54.19
C SER A 369 4.21 -19.98 54.81
N SER A 370 5.36 -19.37 54.51
CA SER A 370 6.54 -19.35 55.39
C SER A 370 7.39 -18.11 55.10
N GLU A 371 7.57 -17.26 56.11
CA GLU A 371 8.48 -16.12 56.07
C GLU A 371 9.93 -16.61 56.19
N GLU A 372 10.79 -16.35 55.20
CA GLU A 372 12.26 -16.30 55.40
C GLU A 372 12.86 -15.17 54.54
N ASP A 373 13.50 -14.20 55.21
CA ASP A 373 14.18 -13.07 54.58
C ASP A 373 15.39 -13.52 53.75
N THR A 374 15.47 -13.14 52.47
CA THR A 374 16.71 -13.20 51.67
C THR A 374 16.80 -12.01 50.70
N ASP A 375 18.01 -11.44 50.61
CA ASP A 375 18.34 -10.11 50.07
C ASP A 375 17.71 -9.71 48.72
N SER A 376 16.93 -8.62 48.74
CA SER A 376 16.45 -7.93 47.53
C SER A 376 17.42 -6.80 47.12
N SER A 377 18.55 -7.14 46.46
CA SER A 377 19.57 -6.15 46.08
C SER A 377 20.30 -6.40 44.75
N SER A 378 19.67 -7.07 43.77
CA SER A 378 20.33 -7.41 42.49
C SER A 378 19.65 -6.92 41.22
N GLU A 379 18.49 -6.24 41.30
CA GLU A 379 17.85 -5.64 40.11
C GLU A 379 18.18 -4.15 39.94
N ASP A 380 18.32 -3.37 41.03
CA ASP A 380 18.64 -1.94 40.98
C ASP A 380 20.07 -1.67 40.44
N ASP A 381 21.06 -2.49 40.80
CA ASP A 381 22.47 -2.33 40.38
C ASP A 381 22.67 -2.52 38.87
N LEU A 382 21.84 -3.34 38.21
CA LEU A 382 21.95 -3.61 36.76
C LEU A 382 21.38 -2.48 35.89
N ASP A 383 20.46 -1.67 36.43
CA ASP A 383 19.86 -0.55 35.73
C ASP A 383 20.80 0.67 35.74
N ASP A 384 21.45 0.94 36.88
CA ASP A 384 22.47 1.99 37.00
C ASP A 384 23.67 1.73 36.08
N ASP A 385 24.13 0.48 35.95
CA ASP A 385 25.24 0.12 35.05
C ASP A 385 24.91 0.35 33.56
N PHE A 386 23.68 0.07 33.12
CA PHE A 386 23.24 0.33 31.75
C PHE A 386 23.09 1.84 31.45
N GLU A 387 22.48 2.60 32.37
CA GLU A 387 22.31 4.04 32.19
C GLU A 387 23.66 4.78 32.25
N THR A 388 24.58 4.34 33.11
CA THR A 388 25.95 4.86 33.13
C THR A 388 26.77 4.47 31.90
N ASP A 389 26.50 3.32 31.27
CA ASP A 389 27.09 2.97 29.95
C ASP A 389 26.54 3.85 28.82
N ILE A 390 25.23 4.10 28.79
CA ILE A 390 24.58 5.02 27.84
C ILE A 390 25.14 6.44 28.00
N ASN A 391 25.26 6.94 29.23
CA ASN A 391 25.84 8.25 29.49
C ASN A 391 27.33 8.29 29.12
N THR A 392 28.12 7.24 29.40
CA THR A 392 29.50 7.13 28.90
C THR A 392 29.57 7.26 27.37
N LEU A 393 28.73 6.54 26.62
CA LEU A 393 28.73 6.60 25.15
C LEU A 393 28.26 7.96 24.60
N LYS A 394 27.38 8.65 25.33
CA LYS A 394 26.91 10.02 25.04
C LYS A 394 28.01 11.06 25.32
N ASP A 395 28.76 10.93 26.40
CA ASP A 395 29.86 11.82 26.78
C ASP A 395 31.05 11.74 25.81
N TYR A 396 31.26 10.58 25.17
CA TYR A 396 32.19 10.43 24.03
C TYR A 396 31.55 10.77 22.66
N SER A 397 30.30 11.25 22.64
CA SER A 397 29.54 11.62 21.43
C SER A 397 29.44 10.49 20.38
N PHE A 398 29.35 9.24 20.83
CA PHE A 398 29.18 8.08 19.96
C PHE A 398 27.71 7.79 19.62
N ILE A 399 26.79 8.13 20.53
CA ILE A 399 25.34 8.02 20.38
C ILE A 399 24.65 9.34 20.73
N ALA A 400 23.44 9.53 20.23
CA ALA A 400 22.54 10.62 20.63
C ALA A 400 21.15 10.07 20.97
N ILE A 401 20.54 10.64 22.00
CA ILE A 401 19.24 10.25 22.58
C ILE A 401 18.18 11.25 22.08
N SER A 402 17.00 10.77 21.71
CA SER A 402 15.86 11.61 21.32
C SER A 402 15.20 12.30 22.52
N GLU A 403 14.24 13.20 22.26
CA GLU A 403 13.41 13.85 23.31
C GLU A 403 12.65 12.82 24.16
N SER A 404 12.35 11.64 23.60
CA SER A 404 11.97 10.44 24.37
C SER A 404 13.23 9.60 24.67
N SER A 405 13.48 9.37 25.96
CA SER A 405 14.71 8.72 26.49
C SER A 405 14.94 7.27 26.05
N MET A 406 13.97 6.64 25.35
CA MET A 406 13.98 5.22 24.99
C MET A 406 14.40 4.95 23.53
N ILE A 407 14.77 5.98 22.76
CA ILE A 407 15.15 5.86 21.34
C ILE A 407 16.54 6.43 21.10
N PHE A 408 17.43 5.57 20.60
CA PHE A 408 18.82 5.93 20.30
C PHE A 408 19.10 6.10 18.82
N THR A 409 20.07 6.96 18.53
CA THR A 409 20.63 7.19 17.20
C THR A 409 22.16 7.11 17.24
N MET A 410 22.76 6.59 16.18
CA MET A 410 24.20 6.45 16.03
C MET A 410 24.69 7.21 14.80
N HIS A 411 25.82 7.92 14.95
CA HIS A 411 26.44 8.59 13.81
C HIS A 411 26.99 7.57 12.80
N ARG A 412 26.67 7.76 11.50
CA ARG A 412 27.01 6.80 10.42
C ARG A 412 28.49 6.42 10.37
N LEU A 413 29.40 7.37 10.65
CA LEU A 413 30.83 7.07 10.68
C LEU A 413 31.18 6.14 11.86
N VAL A 414 30.62 6.36 13.05
CA VAL A 414 30.83 5.52 14.24
C VAL A 414 30.31 4.10 13.98
N GLN A 415 29.13 3.97 13.36
CA GLN A 415 28.59 2.66 12.98
C GLN A 415 29.52 1.90 12.03
N LEU A 416 30.06 2.58 11.01
CA LEU A 416 30.97 1.98 10.05
C LEU A 416 32.31 1.58 10.69
N THR A 417 32.90 2.45 11.51
CA THR A 417 34.20 2.20 12.15
C THR A 417 34.12 1.06 13.15
N VAL A 418 33.06 1.02 13.97
CA VAL A 418 32.79 -0.10 14.88
C VAL A 418 32.64 -1.42 14.10
N ARG A 419 31.83 -1.46 13.02
CA ARG A 419 31.68 -2.68 12.19
C ARG A 419 33.00 -3.12 11.53
N THR A 420 33.82 -2.19 11.03
CA THR A 420 35.12 -2.50 10.41
C THR A 420 36.16 -2.94 11.44
N TRP A 421 36.16 -2.32 12.63
CA TRP A 421 37.01 -2.71 13.75
C TRP A 421 36.66 -4.12 14.26
N LEU A 422 35.37 -4.42 14.46
CA LEU A 422 34.90 -5.76 14.86
C LEU A 422 35.34 -6.84 13.87
N LYS A 423 35.23 -6.60 12.56
CA LYS A 423 35.68 -7.52 11.51
C LYS A 423 37.20 -7.75 11.54
N THR A 424 37.99 -6.69 11.72
CA THR A 424 39.46 -6.78 11.75
C THR A 424 39.98 -7.46 13.02
N HIS A 425 39.21 -7.44 14.12
CA HIS A 425 39.53 -8.10 15.39
C HIS A 425 38.83 -9.46 15.57
N GLY A 426 38.02 -9.90 14.59
CA GLY A 426 37.30 -11.18 14.63
C GLY A 426 36.14 -11.24 15.63
N GLN A 427 35.69 -10.10 16.15
CA GLN A 427 34.61 -9.96 17.14
C GLN A 427 33.24 -9.65 16.50
N ASP A 428 33.15 -9.61 15.16
CA ASP A 428 31.90 -9.28 14.46
C ASP A 428 30.81 -10.35 14.61
N GLU A 429 31.18 -11.63 14.73
CA GLU A 429 30.20 -12.72 14.81
C GLU A 429 29.46 -12.75 16.13
N GLU A 430 30.14 -12.65 17.28
CA GLU A 430 29.50 -12.66 18.60
C GLU A 430 28.43 -11.57 18.72
N ARG A 431 28.76 -10.35 18.26
CA ARG A 431 27.86 -9.18 18.27
C ARG A 431 26.69 -9.34 17.30
N LYS A 432 26.94 -9.91 16.11
CA LYS A 432 25.92 -10.24 15.12
C LYS A 432 24.95 -11.31 15.61
N GLU A 433 25.47 -12.33 16.29
CA GLU A 433 24.64 -13.40 16.88
C GLU A 433 23.78 -12.88 18.03
N ARG A 434 24.32 -12.00 18.89
CA ARG A 434 23.54 -11.30 19.91
C ARG A 434 22.47 -10.36 19.30
N PHE A 435 22.81 -9.60 18.26
CA PHE A 435 21.85 -8.79 17.49
C PHE A 435 20.66 -9.62 16.96
N ILE A 436 20.95 -10.76 16.32
CA ILE A 436 19.91 -11.67 15.82
C ILE A 436 19.09 -12.28 16.95
N SER A 437 19.72 -12.67 18.06
CA SER A 437 19.02 -13.24 19.22
C SER A 437 18.04 -12.24 19.84
N ASN A 438 18.49 -11.01 20.12
CA ASN A 438 17.66 -9.95 20.70
C ASN A 438 16.48 -9.61 19.80
N LEU A 439 16.71 -9.47 18.50
CA LEU A 439 15.65 -9.15 17.53
C LEU A 439 14.68 -10.33 17.32
N TYR A 440 15.15 -11.58 17.34
CA TYR A 440 14.32 -12.79 17.34
C TYR A 440 13.43 -12.91 18.59
N ALA A 441 13.94 -12.52 19.76
CA ALA A 441 13.19 -12.55 21.01
C ALA A 441 12.08 -11.47 21.06
N LYS A 442 12.29 -10.31 20.43
CA LYS A 442 11.39 -9.14 20.51
C LYS A 442 10.49 -8.93 19.30
N PHE A 443 10.82 -9.49 18.12
CA PHE A 443 9.99 -9.41 16.92
C PHE A 443 8.88 -10.48 16.93
N PRO A 444 7.60 -10.08 17.07
CA PRO A 444 6.50 -11.02 17.23
C PRO A 444 6.09 -11.66 15.89
N THR A 445 5.08 -12.52 15.94
CA THR A 445 4.28 -12.83 14.75
C THR A 445 3.48 -11.58 14.34
N GLY A 446 3.48 -11.24 13.04
CA GLY A 446 2.74 -10.12 12.43
C GLY A 446 1.21 -10.24 12.44
N GLU A 447 0.62 -10.68 13.55
CA GLU A 447 -0.82 -10.67 13.83
C GLU A 447 -1.28 -9.23 14.10
N TYR A 448 -2.54 -8.87 13.79
CA TYR A 448 -3.09 -7.50 13.89
C TYR A 448 -2.57 -6.72 15.09
N GLY A 449 -2.84 -7.21 16.32
CA GLY A 449 -2.49 -6.53 17.57
C GLY A 449 -1.00 -6.28 17.78
N ASN A 450 -0.12 -6.91 17.01
CA ASN A 450 1.33 -6.74 17.04
C ASN A 450 1.87 -5.83 15.92
N TRP A 451 1.04 -5.36 14.97
CA TRP A 451 1.54 -4.65 13.77
C TRP A 451 2.29 -3.35 14.07
N GLU A 452 1.92 -2.61 15.10
CA GLU A 452 2.65 -1.39 15.49
C GLU A 452 4.08 -1.73 15.95
N ARG A 453 4.23 -2.81 16.73
CA ARG A 453 5.52 -3.37 17.16
C ARG A 453 6.29 -3.99 15.99
N CYS A 454 5.61 -4.65 15.04
CA CYS A 454 6.25 -5.10 13.82
C CYS A 454 6.75 -3.92 12.98
N ARG A 455 5.95 -2.86 12.81
CA ARG A 455 6.29 -1.67 12.02
C ARG A 455 7.55 -0.99 12.55
N SER A 456 7.65 -0.75 13.85
CA SER A 456 8.82 -0.12 14.46
C SER A 456 10.08 -0.99 14.36
N LEU A 457 9.95 -2.32 14.49
CA LEU A 457 11.09 -3.25 14.45
C LEU A 457 11.48 -3.72 13.02
N PHE A 458 10.60 -3.60 12.03
CA PHE A 458 10.82 -4.11 10.66
C PHE A 458 12.06 -3.51 9.95
N PRO A 459 12.42 -2.22 10.11
CA PRO A 459 13.69 -1.69 9.60
C PRO A 459 14.92 -2.44 10.13
N HIS A 460 14.88 -2.91 11.38
CA HIS A 460 15.96 -3.72 11.96
C HIS A 460 15.94 -5.15 11.40
N VAL A 461 14.76 -5.72 11.10
CA VAL A 461 14.63 -7.01 10.38
C VAL A 461 15.19 -6.91 8.96
N LYS A 462 15.03 -5.76 8.28
CA LYS A 462 15.72 -5.50 7.01
C LYS A 462 17.25 -5.46 7.18
N SER A 463 17.77 -4.80 8.22
CA SER A 463 19.22 -4.87 8.53
C SER A 463 19.70 -6.31 8.74
N ALA A 464 18.85 -7.19 9.30
CA ALA A 464 19.20 -8.60 9.50
C ALA A 464 19.43 -9.38 8.19
N ILE A 465 18.84 -8.99 7.05
CA ILE A 465 19.05 -9.65 5.75
C ILE A 465 20.54 -9.70 5.38
N SER A 466 21.26 -8.58 5.55
CA SER A 466 22.70 -8.48 5.24
C SER A 466 23.61 -9.10 6.31
N ASN A 467 23.07 -9.53 7.44
CA ASN A 467 23.82 -9.93 8.64
C ASN A 467 23.62 -11.41 8.99
N ARG A 468 23.92 -12.31 8.03
CA ARG A 468 23.87 -13.77 8.22
C ARG A 468 24.98 -14.23 9.21
N PRO A 469 24.65 -14.86 10.34
CA PRO A 469 25.63 -15.35 11.32
C PRO A 469 26.35 -16.63 10.90
N LYS A 470 27.41 -17.01 11.62
CA LYS A 470 28.16 -18.27 11.37
C LYS A 470 27.61 -19.46 12.16
N SER A 471 27.34 -19.31 13.46
CA SER A 471 26.83 -20.42 14.30
C SER A 471 25.54 -21.02 13.76
N THR A 472 25.35 -22.33 13.91
CA THR A 472 24.18 -23.04 13.38
C THR A 472 22.90 -22.63 14.10
N ASP A 473 22.94 -22.47 15.43
CA ASP A 473 21.77 -22.08 16.23
C ASP A 473 21.37 -20.63 15.95
N SER A 474 22.35 -19.73 15.88
CA SER A 474 22.14 -18.33 15.49
C SER A 474 21.61 -18.20 14.06
N ARG A 475 22.02 -19.09 13.12
CA ARG A 475 21.43 -19.17 11.78
C ARG A 475 20.00 -19.71 11.78
N GLN A 476 19.64 -20.56 12.73
CA GLN A 476 18.27 -21.04 12.91
C GLN A 476 17.33 -19.94 13.45
N ASN A 477 17.82 -19.12 14.38
CA ASN A 477 17.13 -17.92 14.86
C ASN A 477 16.98 -16.89 13.73
N TRP A 478 18.06 -16.63 12.97
CA TRP A 478 18.05 -15.77 11.78
C TRP A 478 16.99 -16.19 10.75
N ALA A 479 16.97 -17.46 10.37
CA ALA A 479 15.99 -17.97 9.41
C ALA A 479 14.54 -17.90 9.95
N THR A 480 14.35 -18.00 11.27
CA THR A 480 13.03 -17.87 11.90
C THR A 480 12.59 -16.41 12.03
N LEU A 481 13.51 -15.48 12.27
CA LEU A 481 13.26 -14.05 12.22
C LEU A 481 12.82 -13.62 10.81
N LEU A 482 13.54 -14.04 9.76
CA LEU A 482 13.16 -13.78 8.37
C LEU A 482 11.81 -14.40 8.00
N TYR A 483 11.48 -15.58 8.53
CA TYR A 483 10.15 -16.19 8.37
C TYR A 483 9.03 -15.31 8.96
N ARG A 484 9.20 -14.77 10.17
CA ARG A 484 8.25 -13.83 10.79
C ARG A 484 8.16 -12.52 10.01
N GLY A 485 9.30 -11.98 9.59
CA GLY A 485 9.40 -10.77 8.76
C GLY A 485 8.69 -10.92 7.42
N ALA A 486 8.88 -12.06 6.75
CA ALA A 486 8.20 -12.37 5.48
C ALA A 486 6.68 -12.41 5.64
N TRP A 487 6.19 -13.02 6.72
CA TRP A 487 4.77 -13.10 7.00
C TRP A 487 4.15 -11.72 7.26
N TYR A 488 4.79 -10.89 8.10
CA TYR A 488 4.37 -9.50 8.32
C TYR A 488 4.38 -8.68 7.02
N ALA A 489 5.46 -8.77 6.23
CA ALA A 489 5.58 -8.05 4.96
C ALA A 489 4.45 -8.44 3.98
N GLY A 490 4.13 -9.73 3.88
CA GLY A 490 3.04 -10.22 3.03
C GLY A 490 1.66 -9.79 3.54
N ALA A 491 1.45 -9.78 4.85
CA ALA A 491 0.21 -9.30 5.47
C ALA A 491 0.03 -7.78 5.31
N TYR A 492 1.12 -7.02 5.27
CA TYR A 492 1.16 -5.56 5.03
C TYR A 492 1.08 -5.18 3.54
N GLY A 493 0.96 -6.15 2.62
CA GLY A 493 0.94 -5.90 1.17
C GLY A 493 2.30 -5.64 0.52
N ASN A 494 3.40 -5.78 1.25
CA ASN A 494 4.76 -5.66 0.70
C ASN A 494 5.30 -7.04 0.24
N ILE A 495 4.88 -7.41 -0.97
CA ILE A 495 5.07 -8.75 -1.52
C ILE A 495 6.56 -9.03 -1.85
N SER A 496 7.32 -8.02 -2.30
CA SER A 496 8.74 -8.19 -2.65
C SER A 496 9.60 -8.53 -1.43
N ASP A 497 9.47 -7.77 -0.33
CA ASP A 497 10.19 -8.07 0.93
C ASP A 497 9.76 -9.43 1.49
N SER A 498 8.47 -9.77 1.39
CA SER A 498 7.92 -11.06 1.80
C SER A 498 8.61 -12.22 1.09
N ARG A 499 8.68 -12.17 -0.25
CA ARG A 499 9.33 -13.19 -1.08
C ARG A 499 10.83 -13.31 -0.79
N GLU A 500 11.56 -12.19 -0.67
CA GLU A 500 13.01 -12.22 -0.40
C GLU A 500 13.31 -12.86 0.95
N MET A 501 12.65 -12.40 2.01
CA MET A 501 12.83 -12.93 3.37
C MET A 501 12.43 -14.42 3.44
N ALA A 502 11.33 -14.82 2.79
CA ALA A 502 10.90 -16.22 2.73
C ALA A 502 11.89 -17.12 1.97
N TYR A 503 12.42 -16.64 0.83
CA TYR A 503 13.45 -17.35 0.06
C TYR A 503 14.73 -17.58 0.88
N LEU A 504 15.22 -16.55 1.56
CA LEU A 504 16.41 -16.65 2.41
C LEU A 504 16.19 -17.59 3.60
N SER A 505 15.03 -17.49 4.27
CA SER A 505 14.62 -18.38 5.35
C SER A 505 14.59 -19.85 4.90
N ARG A 506 13.91 -20.14 3.77
CA ARG A 506 13.84 -21.47 3.15
C ARG A 506 15.23 -22.01 2.83
N LYS A 507 16.05 -21.20 2.16
CA LYS A 507 17.41 -21.56 1.71
C LYS A 507 18.35 -21.91 2.85
N GLU A 508 18.18 -21.30 4.03
CA GLU A 508 18.99 -21.61 5.20
C GLU A 508 18.46 -22.84 5.96
N ARG A 509 17.15 -22.90 6.24
CA ARG A 509 16.53 -24.07 6.89
C ARG A 509 16.77 -25.36 6.08
N MET A 510 16.71 -25.30 4.76
CA MET A 510 17.04 -26.42 3.86
C MET A 510 18.48 -26.93 4.02
N LYS A 511 19.44 -26.07 4.40
CA LYS A 511 20.85 -26.45 4.65
C LYS A 511 21.09 -27.01 6.06
N ILE A 512 20.33 -26.54 7.05
CA ILE A 512 20.51 -26.91 8.46
C ILE A 512 19.72 -28.17 8.79
N ASN A 513 18.42 -28.17 8.46
CA ASN A 513 17.49 -29.24 8.80
C ASN A 513 17.20 -30.20 7.63
N GLY A 514 17.57 -29.83 6.40
CA GLY A 514 17.21 -30.56 5.19
C GLY A 514 15.91 -30.06 4.54
N ALA A 515 15.64 -30.55 3.33
CA ALA A 515 14.49 -30.14 2.51
C ALA A 515 13.13 -30.51 3.10
N GLU A 516 13.10 -31.62 3.85
CA GLU A 516 11.88 -32.28 4.31
C GLU A 516 11.60 -32.05 5.81
N ASP A 517 12.23 -31.05 6.42
CA ASP A 517 11.96 -30.60 7.79
C ASP A 517 10.75 -29.67 7.84
N GLU A 518 9.95 -29.75 8.91
CA GLU A 518 8.70 -29.01 9.01
C GLU A 518 8.89 -27.48 8.89
N LYS A 519 9.97 -26.91 9.45
CA LYS A 519 10.28 -25.47 9.36
C LYS A 519 10.77 -25.08 7.96
N THR A 520 11.50 -25.97 7.27
CA THR A 520 11.83 -25.78 5.85
C THR A 520 10.57 -25.75 5.00
N LEU A 521 9.62 -26.65 5.27
CA LEU A 521 8.34 -26.73 4.59
C LEU A 521 7.44 -25.52 4.88
N ASP A 522 7.46 -24.97 6.10
CA ASP A 522 6.76 -23.72 6.44
C ASP A 522 7.30 -22.51 5.65
N SER A 523 8.62 -22.40 5.55
CA SER A 523 9.26 -21.31 4.79
C SER A 523 9.01 -21.47 3.29
N THR A 524 8.87 -22.71 2.83
CA THR A 524 8.47 -23.02 1.45
C THR A 524 7.02 -22.63 1.20
N ALA A 525 6.11 -22.87 2.16
CA ALA A 525 4.71 -22.46 2.07
C ALA A 525 4.53 -20.93 2.09
N ILE A 526 5.29 -20.18 2.90
CA ILE A 526 5.27 -18.70 2.83
C ILE A 526 5.89 -18.19 1.52
N LEU A 527 6.95 -18.82 1.00
CA LEU A 527 7.49 -18.46 -0.31
C LEU A 527 6.46 -18.69 -1.43
N ALA A 528 5.71 -19.79 -1.37
CA ALA A 528 4.62 -20.06 -2.31
C ALA A 528 3.47 -19.05 -2.18
N GLN A 529 3.08 -18.70 -0.95
CA GLN A 529 2.14 -17.62 -0.66
C GLN A 529 2.62 -16.28 -1.25
N GLY A 530 3.91 -15.96 -1.14
CA GLY A 530 4.52 -14.79 -1.78
C GLY A 530 4.33 -14.80 -3.30
N PHE A 531 4.70 -15.90 -3.97
CA PHE A 531 4.42 -16.05 -5.42
C PHE A 531 2.94 -15.99 -5.77
N ARG A 532 2.06 -16.55 -4.92
CA ARG A 532 0.60 -16.50 -5.12
C ARG A 532 0.06 -15.07 -5.07
N LEU A 533 0.61 -14.24 -4.18
CA LEU A 533 0.32 -12.81 -4.08
C LEU A 533 0.93 -12.00 -5.25
N GLU A 534 2.08 -12.40 -5.81
CA GLU A 534 2.65 -11.80 -7.05
C GLU A 534 1.89 -12.16 -8.34
N GLY A 535 0.80 -12.95 -8.27
CA GLY A 535 0.14 -13.51 -9.46
C GLY A 535 0.90 -14.67 -10.13
N ARG A 536 2.01 -15.14 -9.54
CA ARG A 536 2.88 -16.20 -10.06
C ARG A 536 2.41 -17.58 -9.60
N TRP A 537 1.18 -17.92 -9.98
CA TRP A 537 0.47 -19.09 -9.44
C TRP A 537 1.09 -20.44 -9.84
N LYS A 538 1.84 -20.52 -10.96
CA LYS A 538 2.52 -21.75 -11.40
C LYS A 538 3.72 -22.08 -10.51
N GLU A 539 4.49 -21.07 -10.11
CA GLU A 539 5.59 -21.22 -9.16
C GLU A 539 5.08 -21.46 -7.73
N ALA A 540 3.93 -20.88 -7.35
CA ALA A 540 3.25 -21.21 -6.10
C ALA A 540 2.81 -22.68 -6.06
N GLU A 541 2.11 -23.15 -7.09
CA GLU A 541 1.64 -24.53 -7.26
C GLU A 541 2.79 -25.55 -7.13
N GLN A 542 3.89 -25.35 -7.85
CA GLN A 542 5.06 -26.25 -7.78
C GLN A 542 5.61 -26.40 -6.36
N LEU A 543 5.64 -25.32 -5.59
CA LEU A 543 6.09 -25.35 -4.20
C LEU A 543 5.04 -25.94 -3.25
N GLU A 544 3.75 -25.68 -3.47
CA GLU A 544 2.67 -26.19 -2.64
C GLU A 544 2.44 -27.69 -2.84
N VAL A 545 2.52 -28.19 -4.08
CA VAL A 545 2.53 -29.64 -4.39
C VAL A 545 3.70 -30.31 -3.69
N GLN A 546 4.93 -29.78 -3.83
CA GLN A 546 6.11 -30.32 -3.14
C GLN A 546 5.91 -30.39 -1.62
N VAL A 547 5.37 -29.34 -1.01
CA VAL A 547 5.14 -29.29 0.44
C VAL A 547 4.02 -30.25 0.86
N MET A 548 2.94 -30.33 0.09
CA MET A 548 1.79 -31.20 0.33
C MET A 548 2.21 -32.67 0.27
N GLU A 549 2.91 -33.12 -0.79
CA GLU A 549 3.40 -34.48 -0.94
C GLU A 549 4.40 -34.86 0.17
N THR A 550 5.32 -33.97 0.52
CA THR A 550 6.31 -34.22 1.59
C THR A 550 5.62 -34.35 2.96
N ARG A 551 4.57 -33.56 3.23
CA ARG A 551 3.79 -33.67 4.47
C ARG A 551 2.92 -34.92 4.49
N MET A 552 2.28 -35.26 3.36
CA MET A 552 1.45 -36.45 3.22
C MET A 552 2.26 -37.73 3.44
N THR A 553 3.47 -37.81 2.89
CA THR A 553 4.37 -38.97 3.03
C THR A 553 4.98 -39.09 4.44
N LYS A 554 5.30 -37.98 5.12
CA LYS A 554 5.94 -38.01 6.45
C LYS A 554 4.98 -38.02 7.64
N LEU A 555 3.93 -37.22 7.56
CA LEU A 555 3.00 -36.95 8.66
C LEU A 555 1.68 -37.71 8.48
N GLY A 556 1.41 -38.22 7.27
CA GLY A 556 0.16 -38.84 6.88
C GLY A 556 -0.82 -37.84 6.25
N VAL A 557 -1.83 -38.40 5.56
CA VAL A 557 -2.89 -37.63 4.88
C VAL A 557 -3.77 -36.85 5.87
N ASP A 558 -4.06 -37.45 7.03
CA ASP A 558 -4.93 -36.87 8.07
C ASP A 558 -4.29 -35.74 8.90
N HIS A 559 -3.00 -35.46 8.73
CA HIS A 559 -2.28 -34.57 9.63
C HIS A 559 -2.64 -33.09 9.40
N PRO A 560 -2.85 -32.25 10.44
CA PRO A 560 -3.26 -30.85 10.28
C PRO A 560 -2.36 -30.02 9.34
N SER A 561 -1.04 -30.21 9.41
CA SER A 561 -0.09 -29.55 8.48
C SER A 561 -0.24 -30.02 7.02
N THR A 562 -0.63 -31.27 6.77
CA THR A 562 -0.91 -31.80 5.42
C THR A 562 -2.20 -31.21 4.87
N LEU A 563 -3.27 -31.25 5.68
CA LEU A 563 -4.58 -30.68 5.35
C LEU A 563 -4.51 -29.16 5.10
N THR A 564 -3.62 -28.45 5.82
CA THR A 564 -3.28 -27.04 5.52
C THR A 564 -2.70 -26.90 4.13
N SER A 565 -1.70 -27.71 3.77
CA SER A 565 -1.02 -27.60 2.48
C SER A 565 -1.94 -27.95 1.31
N MET A 566 -2.87 -28.90 1.50
CA MET A 566 -3.95 -29.16 0.55
C MET A 566 -4.90 -27.95 0.39
N ALA A 567 -5.31 -27.31 1.49
CA ALA A 567 -6.17 -26.11 1.43
C ALA A 567 -5.47 -24.90 0.78
N ASN A 568 -4.16 -24.72 1.03
CA ASN A 568 -3.37 -23.68 0.36
C ASN A 568 -3.28 -23.96 -1.16
N LEU A 569 -2.96 -25.20 -1.56
CA LEU A 569 -2.92 -25.62 -2.96
C LEU A 569 -4.27 -25.43 -3.66
N ALA A 570 -5.38 -25.77 -3.01
CA ALA A 570 -6.72 -25.51 -3.51
C ALA A 570 -6.98 -24.01 -3.71
N SER A 571 -6.52 -23.14 -2.80
CA SER A 571 -6.58 -21.68 -3.00
C SER A 571 -5.72 -21.22 -4.19
N THR A 572 -4.62 -21.89 -4.51
CA THR A 572 -3.83 -21.60 -5.73
C THR A 572 -4.55 -22.05 -6.98
N TYR A 573 -5.13 -23.26 -7.01
CA TYR A 573 -5.97 -23.72 -8.12
C TYR A 573 -7.18 -22.80 -8.34
N ARG A 574 -7.80 -22.32 -7.25
CA ARG A 574 -8.92 -21.38 -7.33
C ARG A 574 -8.51 -20.05 -7.97
N ASN A 575 -7.34 -19.52 -7.59
CA ASN A 575 -6.76 -18.34 -8.23
C ASN A 575 -6.42 -18.56 -9.71
N GLN A 576 -6.06 -19.78 -10.12
CA GLN A 576 -5.81 -20.15 -11.53
C GLN A 576 -7.10 -20.40 -12.35
N GLY A 577 -8.29 -20.30 -11.76
CA GLY A 577 -9.56 -20.68 -12.41
C GLY A 577 -9.83 -22.21 -12.47
N ARG A 578 -8.99 -23.04 -11.84
CA ARG A 578 -9.12 -24.51 -11.78
C ARG A 578 -10.03 -24.94 -10.63
N TRP A 579 -11.28 -24.48 -10.65
CA TRP A 579 -12.21 -24.61 -9.51
C TRP A 579 -12.63 -26.05 -9.20
N GLU A 580 -12.70 -26.93 -10.20
CA GLU A 580 -12.98 -28.37 -10.01
C GLU A 580 -11.87 -29.05 -9.20
N GLU A 581 -10.61 -28.74 -9.49
CA GLU A 581 -9.46 -29.32 -8.75
C GLU A 581 -9.34 -28.74 -7.34
N ALA A 582 -9.75 -27.49 -7.15
CA ALA A 582 -9.87 -26.87 -5.83
C ALA A 582 -10.97 -27.55 -4.99
N GLU A 583 -12.16 -27.78 -5.58
CA GLU A 583 -13.27 -28.49 -4.94
C GLU A 583 -12.87 -29.89 -4.49
N GLN A 584 -12.24 -30.68 -5.36
CA GLN A 584 -11.84 -32.06 -5.03
C GLN A 584 -10.89 -32.12 -3.82
N LEU A 585 -9.96 -31.17 -3.71
CA LEU A 585 -9.08 -31.04 -2.54
C LEU A 585 -9.81 -30.51 -1.29
N GLU A 586 -10.68 -29.51 -1.44
CA GLU A 586 -11.40 -28.90 -0.32
C GLU A 586 -12.46 -29.83 0.28
N VAL A 587 -13.17 -30.62 -0.53
CA VAL A 587 -14.08 -31.69 -0.07
C VAL A 587 -13.31 -32.71 0.76
N GLN A 588 -12.19 -33.25 0.25
CA GLN A 588 -11.35 -34.20 1.01
C GLN A 588 -10.89 -33.60 2.35
N VAL A 589 -10.39 -32.36 2.34
CA VAL A 589 -9.93 -31.69 3.56
C VAL A 589 -11.07 -31.42 4.54
N MET A 590 -12.26 -31.07 4.04
CA MET A 590 -13.47 -30.83 4.85
C MET A 590 -13.95 -32.13 5.50
N GLU A 591 -14.11 -33.22 4.75
CA GLU A 591 -14.53 -34.53 5.25
C GLU A 591 -13.53 -35.10 6.27
N THR A 592 -12.23 -35.02 5.99
CA THR A 592 -11.20 -35.48 6.94
C THR A 592 -11.22 -34.67 8.23
N ARG A 593 -11.38 -33.34 8.18
CA ARG A 593 -11.50 -32.55 9.42
C ARG A 593 -12.80 -32.81 10.16
N MET A 594 -13.92 -32.93 9.44
CA MET A 594 -15.23 -33.22 10.03
C MET A 594 -15.23 -34.59 10.75
N THR A 595 -14.63 -35.61 10.17
CA THR A 595 -14.55 -36.96 10.77
C THR A 595 -13.56 -37.06 11.94
N LYS A 596 -12.46 -36.30 11.92
CA LYS A 596 -11.41 -36.36 12.96
C LYS A 596 -11.61 -35.38 14.13
N LEU A 597 -12.11 -34.19 13.84
CA LEU A 597 -12.22 -33.07 14.78
C LEU A 597 -13.68 -32.73 15.12
N GLY A 598 -14.64 -33.21 14.33
CA GLY A 598 -16.06 -32.86 14.43
C GLY A 598 -16.45 -31.68 13.55
N VAL A 599 -17.76 -31.54 13.31
CA VAL A 599 -18.37 -30.43 12.54
C VAL A 599 -18.16 -29.06 13.21
N ASP A 600 -18.19 -29.03 14.55
CA ASP A 600 -18.08 -27.81 15.34
C ASP A 600 -16.66 -27.21 15.42
N HIS A 601 -15.63 -27.92 14.95
CA HIS A 601 -14.24 -27.52 15.15
C HIS A 601 -13.87 -26.34 14.23
N PRO A 602 -13.18 -25.28 14.72
CA PRO A 602 -12.84 -24.11 13.91
C PRO A 602 -12.17 -24.43 12.56
N SER A 603 -11.24 -25.38 12.53
CA SER A 603 -10.59 -25.82 11.28
C SER A 603 -11.52 -26.56 10.31
N THR A 604 -12.62 -27.16 10.78
CA THR A 604 -13.66 -27.75 9.92
C THR A 604 -14.52 -26.64 9.31
N LEU A 605 -14.97 -25.68 10.14
CA LEU A 605 -15.70 -24.49 9.69
C LEU A 605 -14.91 -23.67 8.67
N THR A 606 -13.60 -23.53 8.91
CA THR A 606 -12.61 -23.00 7.98
C THR A 606 -12.67 -23.73 6.63
N SER A 607 -12.57 -25.07 6.61
CA SER A 607 -12.66 -25.83 5.36
C SER A 607 -14.00 -25.68 4.64
N MET A 608 -15.12 -25.66 5.38
CA MET A 608 -16.46 -25.46 4.81
C MET A 608 -16.60 -24.07 4.17
N ALA A 609 -16.08 -23.02 4.80
CA ALA A 609 -16.08 -21.67 4.24
C ALA A 609 -15.19 -21.56 2.98
N ASN A 610 -14.09 -22.31 2.92
CA ASN A 610 -13.25 -22.40 1.72
C ASN A 610 -13.99 -23.08 0.56
N LEU A 611 -14.60 -24.25 0.81
CA LEU A 611 -15.40 -24.98 -0.17
C LEU A 611 -16.60 -24.15 -0.67
N ALA A 612 -17.30 -23.46 0.24
CA ALA A 612 -18.37 -22.53 -0.11
C ALA A 612 -17.87 -21.38 -1.01
N SER A 613 -16.66 -20.88 -0.76
CA SER A 613 -16.02 -19.87 -1.63
C SER A 613 -15.68 -20.44 -3.02
N THR A 614 -15.34 -21.73 -3.12
CA THR A 614 -15.09 -22.41 -4.41
C THR A 614 -16.39 -22.64 -5.17
N TYR A 615 -17.46 -23.11 -4.52
CA TYR A 615 -18.81 -23.15 -5.11
C TYR A 615 -19.28 -21.78 -5.58
N TRP A 616 -19.00 -20.73 -4.81
CA TRP A 616 -19.33 -19.35 -5.20
C TRP A 616 -18.63 -18.92 -6.49
N ASN A 617 -17.34 -19.27 -6.66
CA ASN A 617 -16.59 -18.99 -7.90
C ASN A 617 -17.14 -19.80 -9.10
N GLN A 618 -17.60 -21.03 -8.87
CA GLN A 618 -18.26 -21.87 -9.89
C GLN A 618 -19.70 -21.43 -10.23
N GLY A 619 -20.23 -20.35 -9.64
CA GLY A 619 -21.62 -19.92 -9.81
C GLY A 619 -22.67 -20.81 -9.09
N ARG A 620 -22.25 -21.79 -8.26
CA ARG A 620 -23.12 -22.66 -7.46
C ARG A 620 -23.54 -21.94 -6.16
N TRP A 621 -24.19 -20.79 -6.30
CA TRP A 621 -24.45 -19.88 -5.18
C TRP A 621 -25.39 -20.46 -4.11
N GLU A 622 -26.36 -21.30 -4.46
CA GLU A 622 -27.24 -21.95 -3.48
C GLU A 622 -26.50 -22.97 -2.58
N GLU A 623 -25.51 -23.68 -3.12
CA GLU A 623 -24.67 -24.60 -2.35
C GLU A 623 -23.68 -23.85 -1.45
N ALA A 624 -23.14 -22.73 -1.95
CA ALA A 624 -22.34 -21.79 -1.16
C ALA A 624 -23.16 -21.20 0.00
N GLU A 625 -24.40 -20.78 -0.26
CA GLU A 625 -25.35 -20.29 0.75
C GLU A 625 -25.60 -21.32 1.85
N GLN A 626 -25.92 -22.57 1.50
CA GLN A 626 -26.17 -23.64 2.46
C GLN A 626 -24.97 -23.88 3.38
N LEU A 627 -23.76 -23.97 2.83
CA LEU A 627 -22.53 -24.13 3.63
C LEU A 627 -22.25 -22.90 4.51
N PHE A 628 -22.40 -21.68 3.98
CA PHE A 628 -22.18 -20.47 4.79
C PHE A 628 -23.20 -20.34 5.92
N ILE A 629 -24.48 -20.64 5.70
CA ILE A 629 -25.50 -20.66 6.76
C ILE A 629 -25.09 -21.65 7.87
N GLN A 630 -24.70 -22.88 7.51
CA GLN A 630 -24.26 -23.88 8.49
C GLN A 630 -23.02 -23.41 9.29
N VAL A 631 -22.04 -22.78 8.62
CA VAL A 631 -20.85 -22.21 9.28
C VAL A 631 -21.23 -21.05 10.21
N ILE A 632 -22.17 -20.19 9.81
CA ILE A 632 -22.63 -19.05 10.61
C ILE A 632 -23.40 -19.53 11.84
N GLU A 633 -24.33 -20.48 11.72
CA GLU A 633 -25.06 -21.02 12.88
C GLU A 633 -24.12 -21.69 13.89
N THR A 634 -23.20 -22.51 13.38
CA THR A 634 -22.24 -23.22 14.23
C THR A 634 -21.26 -22.25 14.91
N SER A 635 -20.71 -21.28 14.17
CA SER A 635 -19.80 -20.29 14.75
C SER A 635 -20.51 -19.30 15.70
N LYS A 636 -21.74 -18.86 15.40
CA LYS A 636 -22.57 -18.05 16.33
C LYS A 636 -22.80 -18.75 17.67
N THR A 637 -23.00 -20.08 17.68
CA THR A 637 -23.24 -20.83 18.93
C THR A 637 -21.96 -21.15 19.71
N LYS A 638 -20.80 -21.31 19.05
CA LYS A 638 -19.53 -21.71 19.68
C LYS A 638 -18.60 -20.55 20.02
N LEU A 639 -18.50 -19.58 19.12
CA LEU A 639 -17.57 -18.44 19.18
C LEU A 639 -18.29 -17.13 19.54
N GLY A 640 -19.59 -17.05 19.25
CA GLY A 640 -20.43 -15.88 19.45
C GLY A 640 -20.59 -15.03 18.18
N VAL A 641 -21.67 -14.26 18.11
CA VAL A 641 -21.99 -13.43 16.92
C VAL A 641 -20.94 -12.35 16.61
N ASP A 642 -20.23 -11.88 17.65
CA ASP A 642 -19.19 -10.86 17.54
C ASP A 642 -17.82 -11.39 17.06
N HIS A 643 -17.67 -12.71 16.86
CA HIS A 643 -16.37 -13.31 16.57
C HIS A 643 -15.91 -12.99 15.13
N PRO A 644 -14.63 -12.65 14.88
CA PRO A 644 -14.13 -12.32 13.55
C PRO A 644 -14.45 -13.36 12.47
N ASP A 645 -14.32 -14.66 12.77
CA ASP A 645 -14.65 -15.74 11.83
C ASP A 645 -16.15 -15.80 11.49
N THR A 646 -17.02 -15.49 12.46
CA THR A 646 -18.47 -15.42 12.28
C THR A 646 -18.86 -14.22 11.42
N LEU A 647 -18.28 -13.06 11.71
CA LEU A 647 -18.45 -11.83 10.93
C LEU A 647 -17.95 -12.00 9.49
N THR A 648 -16.81 -12.65 9.29
CA THR A 648 -16.25 -12.98 7.96
C THR A 648 -17.19 -13.92 7.20
N SER A 649 -17.72 -14.94 7.87
CA SER A 649 -18.68 -15.89 7.26
C SER A 649 -19.99 -15.18 6.88
N MET A 650 -20.49 -14.27 7.72
CA MET A 650 -21.67 -13.44 7.43
C MET A 650 -21.44 -12.49 6.24
N ALA A 651 -20.27 -11.86 6.12
CA ALA A 651 -19.91 -11.04 4.97
C ALA A 651 -19.83 -11.87 3.67
N ASN A 652 -19.33 -13.10 3.74
CA ASN A 652 -19.31 -14.00 2.58
C ASN A 652 -20.71 -14.47 2.18
N LEU A 653 -21.61 -14.74 3.15
CA LEU A 653 -23.02 -15.02 2.85
C LEU A 653 -23.72 -13.82 2.20
N ALA A 654 -23.48 -12.60 2.70
CA ALA A 654 -24.03 -11.39 2.09
C ALA A 654 -23.52 -11.18 0.66
N SER A 655 -22.24 -11.46 0.38
CA SER A 655 -21.71 -11.49 -0.98
C SER A 655 -22.44 -12.53 -1.85
N THR A 656 -22.71 -13.73 -1.33
CA THR A 656 -23.51 -14.74 -2.04
C THR A 656 -24.92 -14.24 -2.36
N TYR A 657 -25.65 -13.65 -1.39
CA TYR A 657 -26.95 -13.01 -1.63
C TYR A 657 -26.87 -11.89 -2.67
N ARG A 658 -25.80 -11.10 -2.64
CA ARG A 658 -25.58 -10.01 -3.60
C ARG A 658 -25.45 -10.51 -5.03
N ASN A 659 -24.75 -11.63 -5.23
CA ASN A 659 -24.60 -12.27 -6.54
C ASN A 659 -25.90 -12.96 -6.99
N GLN A 660 -26.70 -13.52 -6.07
CA GLN A 660 -28.05 -14.03 -6.35
C GLN A 660 -29.11 -12.92 -6.63
N GLY A 661 -28.72 -11.63 -6.62
CA GLY A 661 -29.66 -10.50 -6.77
C GLY A 661 -30.51 -10.19 -5.53
N ARG A 662 -30.28 -10.85 -4.38
CA ARG A 662 -30.97 -10.64 -3.10
C ARG A 662 -30.33 -9.50 -2.30
N TRP A 663 -30.28 -8.30 -2.91
CA TRP A 663 -29.53 -7.16 -2.39
C TRP A 663 -30.02 -6.62 -1.04
N GLU A 664 -31.31 -6.75 -0.73
CA GLU A 664 -31.88 -6.37 0.57
C GLU A 664 -31.37 -7.27 1.70
N GLU A 665 -31.29 -8.59 1.47
CA GLU A 665 -30.79 -9.56 2.44
C GLU A 665 -29.27 -9.43 2.63
N ALA A 666 -28.55 -9.07 1.56
CA ALA A 666 -27.14 -8.71 1.62
C ALA A 666 -26.91 -7.45 2.48
N GLU A 667 -27.69 -6.39 2.27
CA GLU A 667 -27.62 -5.14 3.05
C GLU A 667 -27.86 -5.40 4.54
N GLN A 668 -28.91 -6.16 4.90
CA GLN A 668 -29.22 -6.44 6.30
C GLN A 668 -28.08 -7.17 7.03
N LEU A 669 -27.41 -8.12 6.37
CA LEU A 669 -26.22 -8.79 6.91
C LEU A 669 -24.99 -7.87 6.94
N GLU A 670 -24.73 -7.11 5.89
CA GLU A 670 -23.56 -6.21 5.80
C GLU A 670 -23.63 -5.04 6.80
N VAL A 671 -24.81 -4.47 7.01
CA VAL A 671 -25.06 -3.47 8.08
C VAL A 671 -24.76 -4.09 9.44
N GLN A 672 -25.28 -5.31 9.74
CA GLN A 672 -25.00 -5.99 11.01
C GLN A 672 -23.49 -6.24 11.21
N VAL A 673 -22.79 -6.72 10.17
CA VAL A 673 -21.34 -6.96 10.22
C VAL A 673 -20.57 -5.66 10.42
N MET A 674 -20.94 -4.59 9.70
CA MET A 674 -20.30 -3.28 9.78
C MET A 674 -20.47 -2.65 11.16
N GLU A 675 -21.69 -2.61 11.71
CA GLU A 675 -21.96 -2.06 13.04
C GLU A 675 -21.22 -2.84 14.14
N THR A 676 -21.23 -4.19 14.06
CA THR A 676 -20.55 -5.04 15.03
C THR A 676 -19.03 -4.86 14.97
N SER A 677 -18.45 -4.83 13.76
CA SER A 677 -17.02 -4.58 13.54
C SER A 677 -16.61 -3.19 14.04
N LYS A 678 -17.41 -2.15 13.72
CA LYS A 678 -17.23 -0.77 14.16
C LYS A 678 -17.28 -0.63 15.68
N MET A 679 -18.15 -1.38 16.36
CA MET A 679 -18.28 -1.40 17.82
C MET A 679 -17.12 -2.12 18.52
N LYS A 680 -16.68 -3.27 17.98
CA LYS A 680 -15.72 -4.17 18.65
C LYS A 680 -14.27 -3.88 18.30
N LEU A 681 -14.02 -3.55 17.04
CA LEU A 681 -12.70 -3.37 16.45
C LEU A 681 -12.36 -1.89 16.18
N GLY A 682 -13.39 -1.05 16.08
CA GLY A 682 -13.29 0.37 15.78
C GLY A 682 -13.51 0.70 14.31
N VAL A 683 -13.78 1.98 14.02
CA VAL A 683 -14.01 2.50 12.66
C VAL A 683 -12.80 2.24 11.74
N ASP A 684 -11.62 2.39 12.31
CA ASP A 684 -10.34 2.34 11.60
C ASP A 684 -9.81 0.92 11.35
N HIS A 685 -10.46 -0.10 11.91
CA HIS A 685 -10.03 -1.49 11.74
C HIS A 685 -10.34 -1.93 10.30
N PRO A 686 -9.38 -2.49 9.55
CA PRO A 686 -9.65 -2.83 8.15
C PRO A 686 -10.75 -3.86 7.91
N SER A 687 -11.05 -4.81 8.81
CA SER A 687 -12.30 -5.60 8.71
C SER A 687 -13.58 -4.73 8.74
N THR A 688 -13.58 -3.61 9.48
CA THR A 688 -14.64 -2.60 9.42
C THR A 688 -14.63 -1.89 8.08
N LEU A 689 -13.46 -1.50 7.55
CA LEU A 689 -13.34 -0.88 6.23
C LEU A 689 -13.81 -1.81 5.10
N THR A 690 -13.46 -3.10 5.14
CA THR A 690 -13.91 -4.13 4.19
C THR A 690 -15.42 -4.35 4.28
N SER A 691 -16.01 -4.36 5.48
CA SER A 691 -17.47 -4.47 5.61
C SER A 691 -18.20 -3.21 5.12
N MET A 692 -17.63 -2.02 5.31
CA MET A 692 -18.13 -0.77 4.69
C MET A 692 -18.00 -0.78 3.16
N ALA A 693 -16.90 -1.28 2.60
CA ALA A 693 -16.70 -1.40 1.16
C ALA A 693 -17.63 -2.45 0.52
N ASN A 694 -17.92 -3.54 1.24
CA ASN A 694 -18.91 -4.53 0.84
C ASN A 694 -20.32 -3.93 0.83
N LEU A 695 -20.72 -3.23 1.90
CA LEU A 695 -22.00 -2.51 1.97
C LEU A 695 -22.14 -1.46 0.85
N ALA A 696 -21.09 -0.69 0.58
CA ALA A 696 -21.04 0.26 -0.53
C ALA A 696 -21.22 -0.44 -1.90
N SER A 697 -20.66 -1.64 -2.07
CA SER A 697 -20.85 -2.45 -3.28
C SER A 697 -22.28 -3.00 -3.41
N THR A 698 -22.98 -3.23 -2.28
CA THR A 698 -24.41 -3.59 -2.27
C THR A 698 -25.28 -2.39 -2.61
N TYR A 699 -25.03 -1.21 -2.04
CA TYR A 699 -25.68 0.05 -2.45
C TYR A 699 -25.45 0.36 -3.92
N TRP A 700 -24.25 0.10 -4.44
CA TRP A 700 -23.95 0.27 -5.85
C TRP A 700 -24.82 -0.63 -6.76
N ASN A 701 -24.99 -1.90 -6.39
CA ASN A 701 -25.88 -2.83 -7.10
C ASN A 701 -27.36 -2.42 -7.03
N GLN A 702 -27.82 -1.93 -5.87
CA GLN A 702 -29.16 -1.37 -5.68
C GLN A 702 -29.39 -0.02 -6.39
N GLY A 703 -28.41 0.52 -7.13
CA GLY A 703 -28.51 1.83 -7.78
C GLY A 703 -28.42 3.03 -6.83
N ARG A 704 -28.14 2.83 -5.53
CA ARG A 704 -27.93 3.87 -4.50
C ARG A 704 -26.50 4.41 -4.57
N TRP A 705 -26.13 4.94 -5.74
CA TRP A 705 -24.74 5.33 -6.04
C TRP A 705 -24.21 6.46 -5.15
N GLU A 706 -25.05 7.38 -4.68
CA GLU A 706 -24.65 8.43 -3.73
C GLU A 706 -24.22 7.84 -2.37
N GLU A 707 -24.95 6.84 -1.87
CA GLU A 707 -24.63 6.18 -0.59
C GLU A 707 -23.38 5.29 -0.71
N ALA A 708 -23.22 4.61 -1.85
CA ALA A 708 -21.99 3.89 -2.19
C ALA A 708 -20.78 4.84 -2.25
N GLU A 709 -20.91 6.02 -2.89
CA GLU A 709 -19.88 7.05 -2.94
C GLU A 709 -19.46 7.52 -1.54
N GLN A 710 -20.42 7.87 -0.67
CA GLN A 710 -20.09 8.34 0.69
C GLN A 710 -19.32 7.29 1.49
N LEU A 711 -19.73 6.02 1.43
CA LEU A 711 -19.02 4.93 2.11
C LEU A 711 -17.64 4.67 1.49
N PHE A 712 -17.50 4.66 0.17
CA PHE A 712 -16.19 4.47 -0.47
C PHE A 712 -15.22 5.62 -0.17
N ILE A 713 -15.69 6.88 -0.17
CA ILE A 713 -14.85 8.03 0.25
C ILE A 713 -14.36 7.83 1.69
N GLN A 714 -15.25 7.48 2.62
CA GLN A 714 -14.85 7.25 4.01
C GLN A 714 -13.85 6.08 4.15
N VAL A 715 -14.05 4.99 3.41
CA VAL A 715 -13.11 3.86 3.36
C VAL A 715 -11.75 4.29 2.82
N ILE A 716 -11.72 5.02 1.70
CA ILE A 716 -10.49 5.47 1.03
C ILE A 716 -9.73 6.46 1.91
N GLU A 717 -10.37 7.45 2.52
CA GLU A 717 -9.72 8.38 3.45
C GLU A 717 -9.09 7.61 4.62
N THR A 718 -9.84 6.68 5.22
CA THR A 718 -9.33 5.91 6.35
C THR A 718 -8.19 4.99 5.91
N SER A 719 -8.32 4.25 4.79
CA SER A 719 -7.28 3.33 4.33
C SER A 719 -6.02 4.07 3.83
N LYS A 720 -6.17 5.22 3.16
CA LYS A 720 -5.08 6.17 2.84
C LYS A 720 -4.25 6.52 4.06
N THR A 721 -4.92 6.86 5.17
CA THR A 721 -4.22 7.22 6.42
C THR A 721 -3.63 6.03 7.17
N LYS A 722 -4.27 4.86 7.13
CA LYS A 722 -3.95 3.73 8.03
C LYS A 722 -3.05 2.67 7.41
N LEU A 723 -3.22 2.37 6.13
CA LEU A 723 -2.51 1.32 5.41
C LEU A 723 -1.45 1.91 4.49
N GLY A 724 -1.85 2.86 3.67
CA GLY A 724 -1.12 3.25 2.46
C GLY A 724 -2.15 3.44 1.36
N VAL A 725 -1.77 4.07 0.26
CA VAL A 725 -2.63 4.19 -0.94
C VAL A 725 -2.00 3.54 -2.17
N ASP A 726 -0.76 3.09 -2.02
CA ASP A 726 -0.20 1.93 -2.69
C ASP A 726 -0.65 0.59 -2.06
N HIS A 727 -1.36 0.59 -0.93
CA HIS A 727 -1.91 -0.62 -0.34
C HIS A 727 -3.04 -1.21 -1.21
N PRO A 728 -3.05 -2.53 -1.49
CA PRO A 728 -4.05 -3.18 -2.36
C PRO A 728 -5.51 -2.84 -2.03
N ASP A 729 -5.90 -2.86 -0.74
CA ASP A 729 -7.27 -2.54 -0.32
C ASP A 729 -7.68 -1.09 -0.65
N THR A 730 -6.75 -0.14 -0.57
CA THR A 730 -7.01 1.26 -0.90
C THR A 730 -7.17 1.44 -2.41
N LEU A 731 -6.29 0.81 -3.19
CA LEU A 731 -6.38 0.77 -4.66
C LEU A 731 -7.71 0.14 -5.12
N THR A 732 -8.11 -0.97 -4.49
CA THR A 732 -9.39 -1.65 -4.75
C THR A 732 -10.58 -0.74 -4.43
N SER A 733 -10.54 -0.05 -3.28
CA SER A 733 -11.59 0.89 -2.89
C SER A 733 -11.69 2.08 -3.84
N MET A 734 -10.54 2.61 -4.30
CA MET A 734 -10.48 3.68 -5.31
C MET A 734 -11.04 3.26 -6.67
N ALA A 735 -10.76 2.04 -7.14
CA ALA A 735 -11.36 1.49 -8.36
C ALA A 735 -12.89 1.32 -8.22
N ASN A 736 -13.38 0.90 -7.06
CA ASN A 736 -14.81 0.81 -6.79
C ASN A 736 -15.50 2.19 -6.74
N LEU A 737 -14.85 3.21 -6.18
CA LEU A 737 -15.32 4.61 -6.25
C LEU A 737 -15.33 5.12 -7.70
N ALA A 738 -14.29 4.83 -8.48
CA ALA A 738 -14.24 5.20 -9.89
C ALA A 738 -15.34 4.52 -10.72
N SER A 739 -15.63 3.25 -10.46
CA SER A 739 -16.81 2.55 -11.02
C SER A 739 -18.11 3.23 -10.60
N THR A 740 -18.22 3.70 -9.36
CA THR A 740 -19.40 4.45 -8.87
C THR A 740 -19.58 5.76 -9.64
N TYR A 741 -18.53 6.59 -9.74
CA TYR A 741 -18.52 7.81 -10.56
C TYR A 741 -18.86 7.52 -12.03
N ARG A 742 -18.35 6.43 -12.59
CA ARG A 742 -18.63 6.03 -13.97
C ARG A 742 -20.11 5.76 -14.23
N ASN A 743 -20.81 5.16 -13.26
CA ASN A 743 -22.25 4.91 -13.34
C ASN A 743 -23.09 6.18 -13.10
N GLN A 744 -22.60 7.11 -12.25
CA GLN A 744 -23.16 8.46 -12.10
C GLN A 744 -22.88 9.39 -13.31
N GLY A 745 -22.18 8.93 -14.35
CA GLY A 745 -21.81 9.75 -15.52
C GLY A 745 -20.64 10.72 -15.29
N ARG A 746 -19.98 10.69 -14.13
CA ARG A 746 -18.81 11.52 -13.75
C ARG A 746 -17.51 10.89 -14.30
N TRP A 747 -17.43 10.76 -15.62
CA TRP A 747 -16.37 9.98 -16.27
C TRP A 747 -14.97 10.57 -16.14
N GLU A 748 -14.82 11.90 -16.04
CA GLU A 748 -13.51 12.54 -15.84
C GLU A 748 -12.93 12.22 -14.45
N GLU A 749 -13.78 12.19 -13.42
CA GLU A 749 -13.38 11.83 -12.05
C GLU A 749 -13.04 10.34 -11.94
N ALA A 750 -13.81 9.49 -12.64
CA ALA A 750 -13.51 8.07 -12.77
C ALA A 750 -12.16 7.82 -13.47
N GLU A 751 -11.86 8.56 -14.55
CA GLU A 751 -10.59 8.50 -15.27
C GLU A 751 -9.42 8.91 -14.38
N GLN A 752 -9.52 10.03 -13.65
CA GLN A 752 -8.47 10.48 -12.74
C GLN A 752 -8.13 9.43 -11.67
N LEU A 753 -9.15 8.81 -11.07
CA LEU A 753 -8.94 7.74 -10.08
C LEU A 753 -8.36 6.46 -10.70
N GLU A 754 -8.89 5.97 -11.82
CA GLU A 754 -8.37 4.75 -12.47
C GLU A 754 -6.94 4.93 -13.00
N VAL A 755 -6.58 6.11 -13.54
CA VAL A 755 -5.19 6.43 -13.90
C VAL A 755 -4.29 6.36 -12.66
N GLN A 756 -4.70 6.96 -11.54
CA GLN A 756 -3.92 6.90 -10.30
C GLN A 756 -3.75 5.45 -9.80
N VAL A 757 -4.81 4.63 -9.84
CA VAL A 757 -4.77 3.22 -9.44
C VAL A 757 -3.86 2.41 -10.37
N MET A 758 -3.96 2.62 -11.67
CA MET A 758 -3.17 1.93 -12.70
C MET A 758 -1.69 2.29 -12.61
N GLU A 759 -1.32 3.57 -12.51
CA GLU A 759 0.06 4.00 -12.35
C GLU A 759 0.69 3.47 -11.05
N THR A 760 -0.06 3.53 -9.94
CA THR A 760 0.41 3.02 -8.64
C THR A 760 0.61 1.49 -8.67
N SER A 761 -0.35 0.75 -9.23
CA SER A 761 -0.27 -0.72 -9.37
C SER A 761 0.90 -1.11 -10.28
N LYS A 762 1.07 -0.42 -11.41
CA LYS A 762 2.18 -0.63 -12.35
C LYS A 762 3.55 -0.34 -11.73
N MET A 763 3.65 0.68 -10.88
CA MET A 763 4.88 1.03 -10.15
C MET A 763 5.25 0.00 -9.07
N LYS A 764 4.25 -0.55 -8.36
CA LYS A 764 4.45 -1.35 -7.14
C LYS A 764 4.43 -2.86 -7.39
N LEU A 765 3.53 -3.32 -8.26
CA LEU A 765 3.29 -4.73 -8.57
C LEU A 765 3.86 -5.13 -9.94
N GLY A 766 4.12 -4.14 -10.80
CA GLY A 766 4.57 -4.32 -12.18
C GLY A 766 3.42 -4.36 -13.19
N VAL A 767 3.77 -4.27 -14.48
CA VAL A 767 2.80 -4.25 -15.59
C VAL A 767 2.09 -5.60 -15.81
N ASP A 768 2.74 -6.70 -15.45
CA ASP A 768 2.24 -8.07 -15.66
C ASP A 768 1.29 -8.58 -14.56
N HIS A 769 1.11 -7.82 -13.49
CA HIS A 769 0.37 -8.27 -12.31
C HIS A 769 -1.15 -8.27 -12.54
N PRO A 770 -1.91 -9.30 -12.09
CA PRO A 770 -3.36 -9.37 -12.30
C PRO A 770 -4.13 -8.10 -11.89
N SER A 771 -3.80 -7.51 -10.72
CA SER A 771 -4.42 -6.26 -10.27
C SER A 771 -4.11 -5.06 -11.17
N THR A 772 -2.91 -4.98 -11.76
CA THR A 772 -2.56 -3.95 -12.74
C THR A 772 -3.36 -4.14 -14.01
N LEU A 773 -3.48 -5.37 -14.52
CA LEU A 773 -4.31 -5.70 -15.67
C LEU A 773 -5.79 -5.35 -15.44
N THR A 774 -6.30 -5.61 -14.22
CA THR A 774 -7.66 -5.23 -13.81
C THR A 774 -7.86 -3.72 -13.85
N SER A 775 -6.93 -2.93 -13.28
CA SER A 775 -7.01 -1.47 -13.33
C SER A 775 -6.93 -0.90 -14.75
N MET A 776 -6.13 -1.51 -15.64
CA MET A 776 -6.09 -1.15 -17.06
C MET A 776 -7.41 -1.46 -17.77
N ALA A 777 -8.04 -2.60 -17.47
CA ALA A 777 -9.36 -2.97 -18.01
C ALA A 777 -10.49 -2.06 -17.49
N ASN A 778 -10.41 -1.60 -16.24
CA ASN A 778 -11.34 -0.61 -15.69
C ASN A 778 -11.19 0.76 -16.36
N LEU A 779 -9.96 1.24 -16.53
CA LEU A 779 -9.65 2.49 -17.25
C LEU A 779 -10.15 2.42 -18.71
N ALA A 780 -9.88 1.30 -19.41
CA ALA A 780 -10.40 1.06 -20.75
C ALA A 780 -11.95 1.08 -20.79
N SER A 781 -12.60 0.54 -19.77
CA SER A 781 -14.06 0.60 -19.62
C SER A 781 -14.57 2.02 -19.35
N THR A 782 -13.77 2.89 -18.72
CA THR A 782 -14.08 4.32 -18.56
C THR A 782 -13.95 5.06 -19.89
N TYR A 783 -12.86 4.86 -20.64
CA TYR A 783 -12.72 5.39 -22.01
C TYR A 783 -13.83 4.93 -22.95
N TRP A 784 -14.26 3.67 -22.82
CA TRP A 784 -15.38 3.12 -23.60
C TRP A 784 -16.69 3.87 -23.34
N ASN A 785 -16.97 4.23 -22.08
CA ASN A 785 -18.14 5.04 -21.71
C ASN A 785 -18.03 6.48 -22.23
N GLN A 786 -16.83 7.07 -22.21
CA GLN A 786 -16.54 8.38 -22.80
C GLN A 786 -16.56 8.42 -24.34
N GLY A 787 -16.83 7.31 -25.02
CA GLY A 787 -16.80 7.22 -26.49
C GLY A 787 -15.40 7.14 -27.10
N ARG A 788 -14.33 7.12 -26.29
CA ARG A 788 -12.91 7.00 -26.70
C ARG A 788 -12.55 5.55 -27.00
N TRP A 789 -13.27 4.94 -27.96
CA TRP A 789 -13.18 3.51 -28.25
C TRP A 789 -11.81 3.05 -28.76
N GLU A 790 -11.05 3.91 -29.45
CA GLU A 790 -9.68 3.58 -29.90
C GLU A 790 -8.70 3.42 -28.72
N GLU A 791 -8.83 4.26 -27.69
CA GLU A 791 -8.00 4.18 -26.48
C GLU A 791 -8.40 2.99 -25.60
N ALA A 792 -9.70 2.69 -25.52
CA ALA A 792 -10.21 1.48 -24.88
C ALA A 792 -9.68 0.21 -25.57
N GLU A 793 -9.71 0.17 -26.91
CA GLU A 793 -9.17 -0.93 -27.73
C GLU A 793 -7.68 -1.16 -27.45
N GLN A 794 -6.85 -0.10 -27.47
CA GLN A 794 -5.42 -0.22 -27.20
C GLN A 794 -5.13 -0.82 -25.82
N LEU A 795 -5.82 -0.36 -24.78
CA LEU A 795 -5.66 -0.90 -23.43
C LEU A 795 -6.15 -2.34 -23.33
N PHE A 796 -7.30 -2.69 -23.90
CA PHE A 796 -7.80 -4.07 -23.87
C PHE A 796 -6.90 -5.04 -24.64
N ILE A 797 -6.36 -4.66 -25.79
CA ILE A 797 -5.37 -5.47 -26.52
C ILE A 797 -4.15 -5.74 -25.65
N GLN A 798 -3.59 -4.70 -25.01
CA GLN A 798 -2.44 -4.86 -24.11
C GLN A 798 -2.77 -5.79 -22.92
N VAL A 799 -3.94 -5.64 -22.29
CA VAL A 799 -4.39 -6.51 -21.20
C VAL A 799 -4.50 -7.96 -21.67
N ILE A 800 -5.09 -8.21 -22.83
CA ILE A 800 -5.32 -9.56 -23.38
C ILE A 800 -3.99 -10.24 -23.77
N GLU A 801 -3.04 -9.52 -24.37
CA GLU A 801 -1.72 -10.07 -24.71
C GLU A 801 -0.96 -10.50 -23.45
N THR A 802 -0.92 -9.65 -22.42
CA THR A 802 -0.27 -9.97 -21.16
C THR A 802 -1.02 -11.07 -20.40
N SER A 803 -2.35 -11.04 -20.32
CA SER A 803 -3.12 -12.07 -19.60
C SER A 803 -3.03 -13.45 -20.29
N LYS A 804 -3.04 -13.51 -21.63
CA LYS A 804 -2.82 -14.74 -22.41
C LYS A 804 -1.45 -15.37 -22.13
N THR A 805 -0.40 -14.56 -21.98
CA THR A 805 0.96 -15.09 -21.73
C THR A 805 1.18 -15.50 -20.27
N LYS A 806 0.59 -14.79 -19.31
CA LYS A 806 0.79 -15.05 -17.87
C LYS A 806 -0.21 -16.07 -17.31
N LEU A 807 -1.50 -15.78 -17.45
CA LEU A 807 -2.61 -16.53 -16.85
C LEU A 807 -3.02 -17.70 -17.76
N GLY A 808 -3.17 -17.42 -19.05
CA GLY A 808 -3.63 -18.37 -20.06
C GLY A 808 -4.78 -17.80 -20.89
N VAL A 809 -5.09 -18.45 -22.01
CA VAL A 809 -6.19 -18.04 -22.91
C VAL A 809 -7.58 -18.37 -22.34
N ASP A 810 -7.65 -19.39 -21.50
CA ASP A 810 -8.84 -19.94 -20.87
C ASP A 810 -9.09 -19.42 -19.45
N HIS A 811 -8.24 -18.49 -18.96
CA HIS A 811 -8.43 -17.87 -17.65
C HIS A 811 -9.64 -16.92 -17.64
N PRO A 812 -10.50 -16.92 -16.60
CA PRO A 812 -11.68 -16.04 -16.52
C PRO A 812 -11.41 -14.55 -16.81
N ASP A 813 -10.32 -14.00 -16.28
CA ASP A 813 -9.94 -12.60 -16.51
C ASP A 813 -9.55 -12.31 -17.97
N THR A 814 -8.90 -13.27 -18.64
CA THR A 814 -8.57 -13.18 -20.07
C THR A 814 -9.84 -13.20 -20.92
N LEU A 815 -10.76 -14.11 -20.61
CA LEU A 815 -12.05 -14.24 -21.30
C LEU A 815 -12.92 -12.99 -21.11
N THR A 816 -12.94 -12.43 -19.89
CA THR A 816 -13.64 -11.17 -19.57
C THR A 816 -13.05 -10.00 -20.35
N SER A 817 -11.72 -9.89 -20.42
CA SER A 817 -11.04 -8.85 -21.19
C SER A 817 -11.32 -8.97 -22.70
N MET A 818 -11.35 -10.21 -23.23
CA MET A 818 -11.72 -10.48 -24.62
C MET A 818 -13.18 -10.11 -24.94
N ALA A 819 -14.13 -10.37 -24.02
CA ALA A 819 -15.52 -9.95 -24.18
C ALA A 819 -15.66 -8.42 -24.19
N ASN A 820 -14.89 -7.71 -23.35
CA ASN A 820 -14.89 -6.24 -23.32
C ASN A 820 -14.29 -5.63 -24.61
N LEU A 821 -13.24 -6.25 -25.17
CA LEU A 821 -12.72 -5.86 -26.49
C LEU A 821 -13.75 -6.09 -27.60
N ALA A 822 -14.45 -7.23 -27.59
CA ALA A 822 -15.51 -7.50 -28.56
C ALA A 822 -16.67 -6.48 -28.47
N SER A 823 -17.09 -6.10 -27.25
CA SER A 823 -18.06 -5.02 -27.03
C SER A 823 -17.54 -3.65 -27.52
N THR A 824 -16.22 -3.44 -27.52
CA THR A 824 -15.59 -2.23 -28.09
C THR A 824 -15.67 -2.24 -29.61
N TYR A 825 -15.27 -3.35 -30.27
CA TYR A 825 -15.43 -3.54 -31.72
C TYR A 825 -16.88 -3.42 -32.18
N ARG A 826 -17.82 -3.97 -31.41
CA ARG A 826 -19.26 -3.90 -31.69
C ARG A 826 -19.78 -2.46 -31.76
N ASN A 827 -19.33 -1.60 -30.84
CA ASN A 827 -19.66 -0.18 -30.83
C ASN A 827 -18.99 0.61 -31.95
N GLN A 828 -17.75 0.25 -32.32
CA GLN A 828 -17.07 0.79 -33.50
C GLN A 828 -17.70 0.36 -34.84
N GLY A 829 -18.63 -0.61 -34.83
CA GLY A 829 -19.26 -1.18 -36.04
C GLY A 829 -18.49 -2.34 -36.68
N ARG A 830 -17.40 -2.82 -36.06
CA ARG A 830 -16.58 -3.97 -36.51
C ARG A 830 -17.21 -5.29 -36.04
N TRP A 831 -18.43 -5.57 -36.49
CA TRP A 831 -19.24 -6.67 -35.95
C TRP A 831 -18.66 -8.06 -36.20
N GLU A 832 -18.05 -8.32 -37.37
CA GLU A 832 -17.37 -9.60 -37.65
C GLU A 832 -16.17 -9.87 -36.71
N GLU A 833 -15.44 -8.83 -36.30
CA GLU A 833 -14.33 -8.98 -35.35
C GLU A 833 -14.85 -9.21 -33.92
N ALA A 834 -15.96 -8.55 -33.55
CA ALA A 834 -16.67 -8.81 -32.30
C ALA A 834 -17.20 -10.26 -32.24
N GLU A 835 -17.85 -10.74 -33.30
CA GLU A 835 -18.36 -12.10 -33.43
C GLU A 835 -17.25 -13.15 -33.28
N GLN A 836 -16.10 -12.97 -33.95
CA GLN A 836 -14.97 -13.91 -33.84
C GLN A 836 -14.46 -14.04 -32.39
N LEU A 837 -14.34 -12.92 -31.67
CA LEU A 837 -13.92 -12.93 -30.27
C LEU A 837 -15.02 -13.50 -29.35
N GLU A 838 -16.28 -13.12 -29.53
CA GLU A 838 -17.39 -13.60 -28.70
C GLU A 838 -17.66 -15.10 -28.88
N VAL A 839 -17.56 -15.63 -30.10
CA VAL A 839 -17.60 -17.09 -30.36
C VAL A 839 -16.46 -17.78 -29.63
N GLN A 840 -15.21 -17.28 -29.73
CA GLN A 840 -14.07 -17.87 -29.02
C GLN A 840 -14.28 -17.86 -27.50
N VAL A 841 -14.78 -16.75 -26.93
CA VAL A 841 -15.05 -16.65 -25.49
C VAL A 841 -16.18 -17.60 -25.08
N MET A 842 -17.26 -17.67 -25.85
CA MET A 842 -18.41 -18.54 -25.56
C MET A 842 -18.04 -20.02 -25.62
N GLU A 843 -17.33 -20.47 -26.66
CA GLU A 843 -16.88 -21.86 -26.76
C GLU A 843 -15.91 -22.23 -25.63
N THR A 844 -14.97 -21.35 -25.30
CA THR A 844 -13.99 -21.59 -24.23
C THR A 844 -14.67 -21.63 -22.85
N SER A 845 -15.56 -20.67 -22.56
CA SER A 845 -16.33 -20.65 -21.30
C SER A 845 -17.23 -21.87 -21.17
N LYS A 846 -17.93 -22.26 -22.25
CA LYS A 846 -18.78 -23.45 -22.29
C LYS A 846 -17.98 -24.76 -22.09
N MET A 847 -16.76 -24.83 -22.59
CA MET A 847 -15.86 -25.98 -22.39
C MET A 847 -15.32 -26.07 -20.95
N LYS A 848 -15.00 -24.92 -20.34
CA LYS A 848 -14.24 -24.84 -19.07
C LYS A 848 -15.12 -24.69 -17.83
N LEU A 849 -16.14 -23.85 -17.93
CA LEU A 849 -17.06 -23.51 -16.84
C LEU A 849 -18.40 -24.24 -16.96
N GLY A 850 -18.69 -24.80 -18.13
CA GLY A 850 -19.96 -25.44 -18.46
C GLY A 850 -20.98 -24.46 -19.08
N VAL A 851 -22.07 -25.02 -19.61
CA VAL A 851 -23.13 -24.25 -20.29
C VAL A 851 -24.01 -23.44 -19.34
N ASP A 852 -24.12 -23.88 -18.08
CA ASP A 852 -24.99 -23.27 -17.07
C ASP A 852 -24.33 -22.11 -16.29
N HIS A 853 -23.02 -21.88 -16.48
CA HIS A 853 -22.26 -20.92 -15.71
C HIS A 853 -22.64 -19.47 -16.05
N PRO A 854 -22.79 -18.55 -15.07
CA PRO A 854 -23.17 -17.14 -15.32
C PRO A 854 -22.33 -16.44 -16.38
N SER A 855 -21.00 -16.63 -16.37
CA SER A 855 -20.09 -16.08 -17.39
C SER A 855 -20.32 -16.65 -18.80
N THR A 856 -20.68 -17.94 -18.91
CA THR A 856 -21.03 -18.56 -20.20
C THR A 856 -22.34 -17.98 -20.74
N LEU A 857 -23.36 -17.85 -19.89
CA LEU A 857 -24.63 -17.20 -20.23
C LEU A 857 -24.43 -15.73 -20.66
N THR A 858 -23.55 -15.01 -19.97
CA THR A 858 -23.17 -13.63 -20.32
C THR A 858 -22.48 -13.57 -21.68
N SER A 859 -21.55 -14.47 -21.98
CA SER A 859 -20.88 -14.53 -23.29
C SER A 859 -21.85 -14.86 -24.44
N MET A 860 -22.82 -15.75 -24.21
CA MET A 860 -23.89 -16.06 -25.16
C MET A 860 -24.82 -14.85 -25.39
N ALA A 861 -25.18 -14.11 -24.34
CA ALA A 861 -25.99 -12.89 -24.46
C ALA A 861 -25.26 -11.74 -25.19
N ASN A 862 -23.93 -11.66 -25.02
CA ASN A 862 -23.09 -10.72 -25.77
C ASN A 862 -23.05 -11.07 -27.26
N LEU A 863 -22.81 -12.35 -27.61
CA LEU A 863 -22.87 -12.85 -28.99
C LEU A 863 -24.23 -12.60 -29.65
N ALA A 864 -25.33 -12.88 -28.94
CA ALA A 864 -26.68 -12.58 -29.39
C ALA A 864 -26.89 -11.08 -29.66
N SER A 865 -26.29 -10.22 -28.84
CA SER A 865 -26.33 -8.76 -29.03
C SER A 865 -25.50 -8.31 -30.25
N THR A 866 -24.45 -9.03 -30.62
CA THR A 866 -23.69 -8.79 -31.86
C THR A 866 -24.48 -9.22 -33.09
N TYR A 867 -25.10 -10.40 -33.08
CA TYR A 867 -26.03 -10.83 -34.14
C TYR A 867 -27.20 -9.84 -34.30
N TRP A 868 -27.73 -9.31 -33.20
CA TRP A 868 -28.78 -8.29 -33.25
C TRP A 868 -28.34 -7.01 -33.96
N ASN A 869 -27.10 -6.56 -33.73
CA ASN A 869 -26.52 -5.39 -34.42
C ASN A 869 -26.25 -5.65 -35.92
N GLN A 870 -25.80 -6.87 -36.26
CA GLN A 870 -25.67 -7.31 -37.66
C GLN A 870 -27.01 -7.47 -38.39
N GLY A 871 -28.14 -7.50 -37.66
CA GLY A 871 -29.48 -7.72 -38.21
C GLY A 871 -29.89 -9.20 -38.32
N ARG A 872 -29.09 -10.13 -37.77
CA ARG A 872 -29.37 -11.58 -37.69
C ARG A 872 -30.29 -11.87 -36.49
N TRP A 873 -31.51 -11.33 -36.53
CA TRP A 873 -32.42 -11.34 -35.38
C TRP A 873 -32.90 -12.74 -34.99
N GLU A 874 -33.07 -13.65 -35.95
CA GLU A 874 -33.43 -15.06 -35.67
C GLU A 874 -32.33 -15.80 -34.89
N GLU A 875 -31.06 -15.52 -35.16
CA GLU A 875 -29.92 -16.12 -34.44
C GLU A 875 -29.77 -15.51 -33.04
N ALA A 876 -29.98 -14.19 -32.93
CA ALA A 876 -30.05 -13.50 -31.64
C ALA A 876 -31.20 -14.04 -30.77
N GLU A 877 -32.39 -14.25 -31.35
CA GLU A 877 -33.56 -14.83 -30.69
C GLU A 877 -33.25 -16.23 -30.14
N GLN A 878 -32.66 -17.13 -30.95
CA GLN A 878 -32.32 -18.48 -30.50
C GLN A 878 -31.35 -18.47 -29.30
N LEU A 879 -30.29 -17.65 -29.35
CA LEU A 879 -29.35 -17.53 -28.24
C LEU A 879 -29.99 -16.91 -26.99
N PHE A 880 -30.80 -15.84 -27.14
CA PHE A 880 -31.48 -15.25 -25.99
C PHE A 880 -32.50 -16.19 -25.36
N ILE A 881 -33.26 -16.96 -26.14
CA ILE A 881 -34.18 -17.98 -25.60
C ILE A 881 -33.38 -19.00 -24.79
N GLN A 882 -32.27 -19.53 -25.32
CA GLN A 882 -31.43 -20.48 -24.59
C GLN A 882 -30.88 -19.88 -23.28
N VAL A 883 -30.37 -18.64 -23.31
CA VAL A 883 -29.89 -17.95 -22.11
C VAL A 883 -31.01 -17.77 -21.08
N ILE A 884 -32.22 -17.40 -21.52
CA ILE A 884 -33.38 -17.17 -20.64
C ILE A 884 -33.87 -18.49 -20.03
N GLU A 885 -33.92 -19.59 -20.77
CA GLU A 885 -34.30 -20.90 -20.25
C GLU A 885 -33.32 -21.38 -19.18
N THR A 886 -32.01 -21.36 -19.47
CA THR A 886 -30.99 -21.78 -18.49
C THR A 886 -30.97 -20.85 -17.27
N SER A 887 -30.94 -19.52 -17.45
CA SER A 887 -30.92 -18.56 -16.34
C SER A 887 -32.18 -18.63 -15.46
N LYS A 888 -33.38 -18.83 -16.04
CA LYS A 888 -34.61 -19.09 -15.25
C LYS A 888 -34.50 -20.32 -14.35
N THR A 889 -33.79 -21.37 -14.77
CA THR A 889 -33.62 -22.59 -13.97
C THR A 889 -32.50 -22.52 -12.94
N LYS A 890 -31.48 -21.66 -13.14
CA LYS A 890 -30.27 -21.59 -12.29
C LYS A 890 -30.17 -20.38 -11.40
N LEU A 891 -30.64 -19.23 -11.89
CA LEU A 891 -30.60 -17.93 -11.19
C LEU A 891 -32.01 -17.50 -10.73
N GLY A 892 -33.04 -18.08 -11.33
CA GLY A 892 -34.44 -17.73 -11.11
C GLY A 892 -34.96 -16.67 -12.09
N VAL A 893 -36.29 -16.54 -12.14
CA VAL A 893 -36.98 -15.64 -13.06
C VAL A 893 -36.81 -14.15 -12.70
N ASP A 894 -36.62 -13.84 -11.42
CA ASP A 894 -36.47 -12.48 -10.90
C ASP A 894 -35.02 -11.96 -10.94
N HIS A 895 -34.05 -12.78 -11.36
CA HIS A 895 -32.64 -12.40 -11.34
C HIS A 895 -32.32 -11.26 -12.32
N PRO A 896 -31.46 -10.28 -11.94
CA PRO A 896 -31.11 -9.15 -12.81
C PRO A 896 -30.67 -9.55 -14.23
N ASP A 897 -29.88 -10.61 -14.38
CA ASP A 897 -29.38 -11.11 -15.67
C ASP A 897 -30.45 -11.82 -16.51
N THR A 898 -31.33 -12.59 -15.85
CA THR A 898 -32.50 -13.21 -16.50
C THR A 898 -33.41 -12.13 -17.07
N LEU A 899 -33.70 -11.10 -16.27
CA LEU A 899 -34.52 -9.95 -16.66
C LEU A 899 -33.86 -9.09 -17.75
N THR A 900 -32.53 -8.98 -17.76
CA THR A 900 -31.78 -8.29 -18.83
C THR A 900 -31.84 -9.06 -20.14
N SER A 901 -31.65 -10.38 -20.09
CA SER A 901 -31.78 -11.25 -21.26
C SER A 901 -33.20 -11.22 -21.83
N MET A 902 -34.22 -11.24 -20.97
CA MET A 902 -35.64 -11.07 -21.36
C MET A 902 -35.91 -9.72 -22.03
N ALA A 903 -35.35 -8.61 -21.52
CA ALA A 903 -35.47 -7.30 -22.15
C ALA A 903 -34.79 -7.24 -23.54
N ASN A 904 -33.65 -7.91 -23.71
CA ASN A 904 -32.95 -7.99 -24.99
C ASN A 904 -33.69 -8.85 -26.01
N LEU A 905 -34.32 -9.96 -25.59
CA LEU A 905 -35.23 -10.74 -26.43
C LEU A 905 -36.43 -9.89 -26.88
N ALA A 906 -37.04 -9.11 -25.99
CA ALA A 906 -38.15 -8.23 -26.35
C ALA A 906 -37.75 -7.15 -27.37
N SER A 907 -36.57 -6.55 -27.22
CA SER A 907 -35.98 -5.64 -28.22
C SER A 907 -35.73 -6.34 -29.57
N THR A 908 -35.44 -7.65 -29.57
CA THR A 908 -35.31 -8.48 -30.78
C THR A 908 -36.67 -8.68 -31.44
N TYR A 909 -37.71 -9.08 -30.70
CA TYR A 909 -39.09 -9.17 -31.19
C TYR A 909 -39.61 -7.84 -31.74
N ARG A 910 -39.31 -6.72 -31.07
CA ARG A 910 -39.70 -5.38 -31.53
C ARG A 910 -39.12 -5.05 -32.91
N ASN A 911 -37.86 -5.39 -33.15
CA ASN A 911 -37.20 -5.18 -34.44
C ASN A 911 -37.71 -6.12 -35.54
N GLN A 912 -38.09 -7.36 -35.20
CA GLN A 912 -38.78 -8.28 -36.09
C GLN A 912 -40.24 -7.86 -36.42
N GLY A 913 -40.77 -6.82 -35.75
CA GLY A 913 -42.17 -6.38 -35.89
C GLY A 913 -43.18 -7.12 -35.01
N ARG A 914 -42.73 -8.03 -34.14
CA ARG A 914 -43.56 -8.80 -33.19
C ARG A 914 -43.85 -7.97 -31.93
N TRP A 915 -44.50 -6.82 -32.10
CA TRP A 915 -44.67 -5.82 -31.04
C TRP A 915 -45.54 -6.29 -29.87
N GLU A 916 -46.51 -7.18 -30.08
CA GLU A 916 -47.34 -7.75 -29.00
C GLU A 916 -46.52 -8.68 -28.09
N GLU A 917 -45.63 -9.49 -28.66
CA GLU A 917 -44.73 -10.38 -27.91
C GLU A 917 -43.65 -9.58 -27.17
N ALA A 918 -43.13 -8.51 -27.81
CA ALA A 918 -42.23 -7.56 -27.17
C ALA A 918 -42.88 -6.88 -25.96
N GLU A 919 -44.12 -6.37 -26.11
CA GLU A 919 -44.88 -5.73 -25.04
C GLU A 919 -45.12 -6.68 -23.85
N GLN A 920 -45.52 -7.94 -24.11
CA GLN A 920 -45.75 -8.91 -23.03
C GLN A 920 -44.48 -9.15 -22.19
N LEU A 921 -43.33 -9.33 -22.83
CA LEU A 921 -42.04 -9.49 -22.16
C LEU A 921 -41.58 -8.20 -21.45
N GLU A 922 -41.72 -7.04 -22.08
CA GLU A 922 -41.32 -5.75 -21.49
C GLU A 922 -42.17 -5.38 -20.29
N VAL A 923 -43.49 -5.61 -20.33
CA VAL A 923 -44.41 -5.42 -19.19
C VAL A 923 -44.03 -6.36 -18.05
N GLN A 924 -43.77 -7.64 -18.33
CA GLN A 924 -43.32 -8.60 -17.31
C GLN A 924 -42.02 -8.13 -16.64
N VAL A 925 -40.99 -7.80 -17.43
CA VAL A 925 -39.70 -7.35 -16.91
C VAL A 925 -39.84 -6.03 -16.13
N MET A 926 -40.65 -5.10 -16.63
CA MET A 926 -40.87 -3.80 -15.99
C MET A 926 -41.54 -3.95 -14.62
N GLU A 927 -42.64 -4.72 -14.50
CA GLU A 927 -43.29 -4.92 -13.21
C GLU A 927 -42.45 -5.77 -12.24
N THR A 928 -41.71 -6.78 -12.70
CA THR A 928 -40.75 -7.49 -11.82
C THR A 928 -39.65 -6.56 -11.31
N ARG A 929 -39.05 -5.72 -12.17
CA ARG A 929 -38.02 -4.75 -11.72
C ARG A 929 -38.61 -3.69 -10.79
N LYS A 930 -39.79 -3.18 -11.09
CA LYS A 930 -40.49 -2.18 -10.28
C LYS A 930 -40.89 -2.71 -8.89
N THR A 931 -41.25 -3.99 -8.79
CA THR A 931 -41.58 -4.64 -7.50
C THR A 931 -40.35 -5.06 -6.69
N LYS A 932 -39.23 -5.43 -7.33
CA LYS A 932 -38.01 -5.89 -6.66
C LYS A 932 -37.00 -4.79 -6.36
N LEU A 933 -36.84 -3.84 -7.28
CA LEU A 933 -35.82 -2.78 -7.24
C LEU A 933 -36.41 -1.39 -6.98
N GLY A 934 -37.74 -1.25 -7.06
CA GLY A 934 -38.43 0.02 -7.02
C GLY A 934 -38.54 0.72 -8.39
N VAL A 935 -39.36 1.77 -8.43
CA VAL A 935 -39.66 2.54 -9.65
C VAL A 935 -38.49 3.42 -10.10
N ASP A 936 -37.70 3.94 -9.16
CA ASP A 936 -36.58 4.86 -9.41
C ASP A 936 -35.31 4.16 -9.92
N HIS A 937 -35.24 2.82 -9.85
CA HIS A 937 -34.01 2.08 -10.16
C HIS A 937 -33.61 2.24 -11.64
N PRO A 938 -32.33 2.47 -11.98
CA PRO A 938 -31.86 2.68 -13.35
C PRO A 938 -32.34 1.60 -14.35
N SER A 939 -32.33 0.33 -13.93
CA SER A 939 -32.83 -0.81 -14.72
C SER A 939 -34.36 -0.81 -14.93
N THR A 940 -35.14 -0.35 -13.95
CA THR A 940 -36.60 -0.20 -14.07
C THR A 940 -36.93 0.91 -15.06
N LEU A 941 -36.28 2.06 -14.92
CA LEU A 941 -36.41 3.21 -15.83
C LEU A 941 -36.01 2.86 -17.27
N THR A 942 -35.03 1.96 -17.44
CA THR A 942 -34.63 1.44 -18.75
C THR A 942 -35.69 0.51 -19.35
N SER A 943 -36.29 -0.37 -18.55
CA SER A 943 -37.42 -1.20 -19.01
C SER A 943 -38.65 -0.38 -19.38
N MET A 944 -38.96 0.69 -18.63
CA MET A 944 -40.04 1.63 -18.97
C MET A 944 -39.77 2.37 -20.29
N ALA A 945 -38.53 2.81 -20.55
CA ALA A 945 -38.16 3.46 -21.80
C ALA A 945 -38.22 2.49 -23.01
N ASN A 946 -37.87 1.22 -22.81
CA ASN A 946 -38.00 0.18 -23.83
C ASN A 946 -39.48 -0.08 -24.17
N LEU A 947 -40.33 -0.24 -23.15
CA LEU A 947 -41.79 -0.40 -23.32
C LEU A 947 -42.42 0.80 -24.03
N ALA A 948 -42.01 2.02 -23.67
CA ALA A 948 -42.47 3.24 -24.35
C ALA A 948 -42.08 3.26 -25.84
N SER A 949 -40.87 2.80 -26.18
CA SER A 949 -40.41 2.67 -27.57
C SER A 949 -41.26 1.62 -28.34
N THR A 950 -41.71 0.56 -27.67
CA THR A 950 -42.65 -0.42 -28.24
C THR A 950 -44.03 0.20 -28.49
N TYR A 951 -44.56 0.98 -27.54
CA TYR A 951 -45.79 1.76 -27.74
C TYR A 951 -45.65 2.79 -28.87
N GLN A 952 -44.50 3.43 -29.02
CA GLN A 952 -44.23 4.35 -30.12
C GLN A 952 -44.34 3.64 -31.48
N ASN A 953 -43.76 2.44 -31.61
CA ASN A 953 -43.84 1.61 -32.81
C ASN A 953 -45.26 1.09 -33.10
N GLN A 954 -46.02 0.74 -32.07
CA GLN A 954 -47.44 0.36 -32.19
C GLN A 954 -48.37 1.54 -32.52
N GLY A 955 -47.87 2.80 -32.50
CA GLY A 955 -48.69 4.00 -32.70
C GLY A 955 -49.41 4.53 -31.45
N ARG A 956 -49.18 3.94 -30.27
CA ARG A 956 -49.75 4.33 -28.96
C ARG A 956 -48.97 5.49 -28.33
N TRP A 957 -48.82 6.59 -29.07
CA TRP A 957 -47.91 7.69 -28.72
C TRP A 957 -48.21 8.38 -27.38
N GLU A 958 -49.47 8.42 -26.93
CA GLU A 958 -49.79 9.04 -25.63
C GLU A 958 -49.38 8.16 -24.45
N GLU A 959 -49.42 6.84 -24.59
CA GLU A 959 -48.91 5.89 -23.58
C GLU A 959 -47.38 5.88 -23.56
N ALA A 960 -46.74 5.92 -24.73
CA ALA A 960 -45.29 6.11 -24.86
C ALA A 960 -44.83 7.39 -24.14
N LYS A 961 -45.47 8.52 -24.45
CA LYS A 961 -45.21 9.82 -23.83
C LYS A 961 -45.37 9.81 -22.31
N GLN A 962 -46.40 9.15 -21.77
CA GLN A 962 -46.60 9.08 -20.31
C GLN A 962 -45.42 8.39 -19.61
N LEU A 963 -44.97 7.26 -20.15
CA LEU A 963 -43.78 6.55 -19.65
C LEU A 963 -42.49 7.37 -19.87
N GLU A 964 -42.32 8.00 -21.03
CA GLU A 964 -41.12 8.80 -21.36
C GLU A 964 -40.98 10.04 -20.49
N VAL A 965 -42.08 10.77 -20.23
CA VAL A 965 -42.09 11.91 -19.30
C VAL A 965 -41.70 11.45 -17.90
N GLN A 966 -42.34 10.39 -17.39
CA GLN A 966 -42.01 9.85 -16.07
C GLN A 966 -40.53 9.44 -15.97
N VAL A 967 -40.02 8.69 -16.96
CA VAL A 967 -38.62 8.26 -16.97
C VAL A 967 -37.67 9.45 -17.07
N MET A 968 -37.99 10.47 -17.87
CA MET A 968 -37.16 11.66 -18.01
C MET A 968 -37.11 12.48 -16.72
N GLU A 969 -38.26 12.72 -16.07
CA GLU A 969 -38.35 13.45 -14.80
C GLU A 969 -37.61 12.71 -13.67
N THR A 970 -37.77 11.38 -13.54
CA THR A 970 -37.03 10.60 -12.54
C THR A 970 -35.52 10.60 -12.83
N ARG A 971 -35.09 10.45 -14.09
CA ARG A 971 -33.66 10.52 -14.44
C ARG A 971 -33.07 11.92 -14.22
N MET A 972 -33.80 12.97 -14.55
CA MET A 972 -33.37 14.35 -14.35
C MET A 972 -33.23 14.70 -12.87
N THR A 973 -34.11 14.17 -12.01
CA THR A 973 -34.04 14.39 -10.55
C THR A 973 -32.99 13.53 -9.84
N LYS A 974 -32.72 12.30 -10.30
CA LYS A 974 -31.76 11.37 -9.66
C LYS A 974 -30.35 11.43 -10.22
N LEU A 975 -30.18 11.70 -11.51
CA LEU A 975 -28.89 11.67 -12.21
C LEU A 975 -28.48 13.05 -12.73
N GLY A 976 -29.37 14.04 -12.67
CA GLY A 976 -29.18 15.36 -13.27
C GLY A 976 -29.56 15.42 -14.76
N VAL A 977 -29.67 16.65 -15.26
CA VAL A 977 -30.02 16.96 -16.66
C VAL A 977 -28.92 16.56 -17.65
N ASP A 978 -27.66 16.65 -17.23
CA ASP A 978 -26.48 16.36 -18.08
C ASP A 978 -26.22 14.86 -18.30
N HIS A 979 -26.87 13.98 -17.54
CA HIS A 979 -26.55 12.56 -17.57
C HIS A 979 -26.90 11.89 -18.91
N PRO A 980 -26.03 11.05 -19.50
CA PRO A 980 -26.28 10.41 -20.80
C PRO A 980 -27.63 9.69 -20.92
N SER A 981 -28.09 9.04 -19.85
CA SER A 981 -29.41 8.39 -19.80
C SER A 981 -30.58 9.38 -19.77
N THR A 982 -30.43 10.55 -19.14
CA THR A 982 -31.43 11.63 -19.14
C THR A 982 -31.55 12.23 -20.54
N LEU A 983 -30.40 12.56 -21.15
CA LEU A 983 -30.32 13.07 -22.53
C LEU A 983 -30.90 12.09 -23.56
N THR A 984 -30.78 10.78 -23.31
CA THR A 984 -31.40 9.74 -24.15
C THR A 984 -32.92 9.70 -23.96
N SER A 985 -33.43 9.80 -22.73
CA SER A 985 -34.87 9.90 -22.48
C SER A 985 -35.50 11.17 -23.07
N MET A 986 -34.80 12.31 -23.01
CA MET A 986 -35.23 13.56 -23.67
C MET A 986 -35.31 13.40 -25.19
N ALA A 987 -34.32 12.75 -25.81
CA ALA A 987 -34.32 12.48 -27.25
C ALA A 987 -35.46 11.53 -27.69
N ASN A 988 -35.75 10.50 -26.88
CA ASN A 988 -36.89 9.62 -27.12
C ASN A 988 -38.23 10.38 -27.04
N LEU A 989 -38.44 11.18 -25.99
CA LEU A 989 -39.66 12.00 -25.87
C LEU A 989 -39.80 13.00 -27.03
N ALA A 990 -38.71 13.62 -27.48
CA ALA A 990 -38.73 14.50 -28.65
C ALA A 990 -39.15 13.75 -29.93
N SER A 991 -38.71 12.49 -30.10
CA SER A 991 -39.17 11.60 -31.17
C SER A 991 -40.67 11.31 -31.07
N THR A 992 -41.19 11.06 -29.87
CA THR A 992 -42.64 10.87 -29.64
C THR A 992 -43.43 12.15 -29.90
N TYR A 993 -42.96 13.32 -29.48
CA TYR A 993 -43.57 14.62 -29.81
C TYR A 993 -43.58 14.90 -31.31
N ARG A 994 -42.50 14.56 -32.03
CA ARG A 994 -42.45 14.62 -33.50
C ARG A 994 -43.56 13.76 -34.12
N ASN A 995 -43.72 12.51 -33.67
CA ASN A 995 -44.77 11.62 -34.17
C ASN A 995 -46.20 12.12 -33.83
N GLN A 996 -46.37 12.78 -32.68
CA GLN A 996 -47.62 13.48 -32.31
C GLN A 996 -47.87 14.77 -33.12
N GLY A 997 -46.92 15.25 -33.93
CA GLY A 997 -47.00 16.52 -34.64
C GLY A 997 -46.75 17.77 -33.77
N ARG A 998 -46.16 17.61 -32.58
CA ARG A 998 -45.84 18.68 -31.60
C ARG A 998 -44.41 19.18 -31.82
N TRP A 999 -44.18 19.75 -33.01
CA TRP A 999 -42.85 20.08 -33.53
C TRP A 999 -42.04 21.04 -32.66
N GLU A 1000 -42.66 22.11 -32.12
CA GLU A 1000 -41.96 23.12 -31.29
C GLU A 1000 -41.37 22.51 -30.00
N GLU A 1001 -42.09 21.57 -29.38
CA GLU A 1001 -41.66 20.91 -28.14
C GLU A 1001 -40.57 19.87 -28.41
N ALA A 1002 -40.67 19.16 -29.54
CA ALA A 1002 -39.63 18.26 -30.03
C ALA A 1002 -38.33 19.03 -30.33
N GLU A 1003 -38.43 20.19 -30.98
CA GLU A 1003 -37.29 21.06 -31.29
C GLU A 1003 -36.62 21.58 -30.01
N GLN A 1004 -37.38 22.05 -29.02
CA GLN A 1004 -36.84 22.51 -27.73
C GLN A 1004 -36.01 21.42 -27.03
N LEU A 1005 -36.54 20.20 -26.95
CA LEU A 1005 -35.82 19.06 -26.36
C LEU A 1005 -34.60 18.64 -27.20
N GLU A 1006 -34.68 18.65 -28.53
CA GLU A 1006 -33.54 18.32 -29.41
C GLU A 1006 -32.41 19.35 -29.30
N VAL A 1007 -32.74 20.64 -29.25
CA VAL A 1007 -31.76 21.72 -29.04
C VAL A 1007 -31.06 21.56 -27.70
N GLN A 1008 -31.83 21.37 -26.62
CA GLN A 1008 -31.26 21.17 -25.27
C GLN A 1008 -30.34 19.94 -25.21
N VAL A 1009 -30.75 18.81 -25.81
CA VAL A 1009 -29.91 17.60 -25.88
C VAL A 1009 -28.64 17.83 -26.70
N MET A 1010 -28.72 18.55 -27.83
CA MET A 1010 -27.55 18.85 -28.66
C MET A 1010 -26.57 19.80 -27.98
N GLU A 1011 -27.03 20.87 -27.36
CA GLU A 1011 -26.16 21.81 -26.64
C GLU A 1011 -25.44 21.10 -25.47
N THR A 1012 -26.20 20.36 -24.65
CA THR A 1012 -25.63 19.64 -23.50
C THR A 1012 -24.60 18.59 -23.94
N ARG A 1013 -24.92 17.76 -24.95
CA ARG A 1013 -23.97 16.79 -25.51
C ARG A 1013 -22.71 17.48 -26.06
N LYS A 1014 -22.87 18.57 -26.81
CA LYS A 1014 -21.73 19.31 -27.38
C LYS A 1014 -20.82 19.92 -26.31
N THR A 1015 -21.37 20.36 -25.18
CA THR A 1015 -20.57 20.87 -24.05
C THR A 1015 -19.85 19.80 -23.23
N LYS A 1016 -20.42 18.59 -23.12
CA LYS A 1016 -19.90 17.53 -22.23
C LYS A 1016 -19.06 16.47 -22.94
N LEU A 1017 -19.39 16.15 -24.17
CA LEU A 1017 -18.79 15.04 -24.93
C LEU A 1017 -17.82 15.55 -26.01
N GLY A 1018 -17.74 16.86 -26.23
CA GLY A 1018 -17.06 17.46 -27.37
C GLY A 1018 -17.88 17.41 -28.65
N VAL A 1019 -17.34 18.00 -29.72
CA VAL A 1019 -18.04 18.15 -31.01
C VAL A 1019 -18.05 16.83 -31.81
N ASP A 1020 -17.07 15.97 -31.58
CA ASP A 1020 -16.77 14.80 -32.40
C ASP A 1020 -17.20 13.44 -31.77
N HIS A 1021 -17.88 13.45 -30.62
CA HIS A 1021 -18.29 12.21 -29.95
C HIS A 1021 -19.21 11.37 -30.85
N PRO A 1022 -18.95 10.05 -31.01
CA PRO A 1022 -19.80 9.17 -31.78
C PRO A 1022 -21.25 9.23 -31.27
N ARG A 1023 -22.22 9.51 -32.14
CA ARG A 1023 -23.63 9.33 -31.78
C ARG A 1023 -23.82 7.82 -31.57
N PRO A 1024 -24.39 7.36 -30.42
CA PRO A 1024 -24.57 5.94 -30.18
C PRO A 1024 -25.42 5.33 -31.30
N MET A 1025 -24.92 4.28 -31.97
CA MET A 1025 -25.63 3.59 -33.05
C MET A 1025 -26.77 2.70 -32.53
N GLY A 1026 -27.67 3.27 -31.74
CA GLY A 1026 -28.99 2.70 -31.49
C GLY A 1026 -29.90 3.02 -32.68
N ARG A 1027 -30.35 1.99 -33.43
CA ARG A 1027 -31.27 2.16 -34.57
C ARG A 1027 -32.67 2.71 -34.22
N GLY A 1028 -32.93 3.10 -32.98
CA GLY A 1028 -34.07 3.96 -32.60
C GLY A 1028 -33.92 5.43 -33.03
N GLY A 1029 -32.69 5.92 -33.27
CA GLY A 1029 -32.44 7.32 -33.67
C GLY A 1029 -31.94 7.52 -35.11
N ALA A 1030 -31.57 6.44 -35.80
CA ALA A 1030 -30.81 6.52 -37.07
C ALA A 1030 -31.66 6.84 -38.33
N ALA A 1031 -32.98 6.84 -38.23
CA ALA A 1031 -33.88 7.02 -39.39
C ALA A 1031 -34.27 8.48 -39.70
N LEU A 1032 -33.94 9.46 -38.83
CA LEU A 1032 -34.61 10.77 -38.81
C LEU A 1032 -33.83 11.98 -39.36
N TYR A 1033 -32.60 11.82 -39.87
CA TYR A 1033 -31.76 12.98 -40.27
C TYR A 1033 -31.04 12.85 -41.64
N THR A 1034 -31.64 12.17 -42.61
CA THR A 1034 -31.26 12.30 -44.04
C THR A 1034 -32.07 13.34 -44.81
N GLY A 1035 -33.14 13.90 -44.24
CA GLY A 1035 -34.05 14.83 -44.95
C GLY A 1035 -33.62 16.30 -45.00
N TYR A 1036 -32.78 16.77 -44.07
CA TYR A 1036 -32.51 18.21 -43.87
C TYR A 1036 -31.21 18.72 -44.50
N ARG A 1037 -30.74 18.11 -45.61
CA ARG A 1037 -29.54 18.58 -46.32
C ARG A 1037 -29.71 18.93 -47.81
N ASP A 1038 -30.82 18.56 -48.44
CA ASP A 1038 -31.02 18.78 -49.89
C ASP A 1038 -31.91 20.00 -50.23
N GLU A 1039 -32.70 20.54 -49.30
CA GLU A 1039 -33.61 21.67 -49.59
C GLU A 1039 -32.94 23.07 -49.62
N GLN A 1040 -31.62 23.19 -49.38
CA GLN A 1040 -30.91 24.48 -49.46
C GLN A 1040 -30.13 24.73 -50.76
N ASP A 1041 -29.97 23.75 -51.66
CA ASP A 1041 -29.22 23.92 -52.91
C ASP A 1041 -30.09 24.11 -54.18
N GLU A 1042 -31.41 23.86 -54.14
CA GLU A 1042 -32.29 24.14 -55.30
C GLU A 1042 -32.61 25.63 -55.51
N ALA A 1043 -32.38 26.49 -54.51
CA ALA A 1043 -32.65 27.93 -54.60
C ALA A 1043 -31.61 28.75 -55.41
N ARG A 1044 -30.64 28.11 -56.07
CA ARG A 1044 -29.54 28.77 -56.80
C ARG A 1044 -29.49 28.58 -58.32
N ARG A 1045 -30.54 28.03 -58.94
CA ARG A 1045 -30.69 28.02 -60.41
C ARG A 1045 -31.72 29.03 -60.90
N GLY A 1046 -31.24 30.24 -61.22
CA GLY A 1046 -31.98 31.20 -62.03
C GLY A 1046 -32.17 30.72 -63.48
N PRO A 1047 -33.12 31.28 -64.23
CA PRO A 1047 -33.52 30.76 -65.53
C PRO A 1047 -32.56 31.11 -66.67
N SER A 1048 -32.28 30.13 -67.52
CA SER A 1048 -31.70 30.28 -68.87
C SER A 1048 -32.20 29.16 -69.77
#